data_AF-A0A1I0MF70-F1
#
_entry.id   AF-A0A1I0MF70-F1
#
_cell.length_a   1.000
_cell.length_b   1.000
_cell.length_c   1.000
_cell.angle_alpha   90.00
_cell.angle_beta   90.00
_cell.angle_gamma   90.00
#
_symmetry.space_group_name_H-M   'P 1'
#
loop_
_entity.id
_entity.type
_entity.pdbx_description
1 polymer ?
#
loop_
_entity_poly.entity_id
_entity_poly.type
_entity_poly.pdbx_seq_one_letter_code
_entity_poly.pdbx_strand_id
1 'polypeptide(L)'
;MSETPDERTTYGTESDRYPSASRRRVLQAAVAAGGVVGLSNLALAQDTETIELGGETSGWQGVAPEDIADETNPTLELEEGTTYEVTWENLDGAPHNFVIESEDGEELESTEIMSSQGETQTLEFEATSDMAVYFCDPHRPTMNGEISVSGGGGGAAQEEQQDGQQQGFFQAGTEIGVQMIAEGMTAPTDMAAADEEQTRYFVADQTGELWVVTDDGLQDEPFLDVGDRMVELGTFQGEYADPNQDYDERGLLGVELHPDFSENGRFFVHYSAPPNDETPDGWSHVEVVSEFQANDDMSQADPESEQVLMEFQKPQFNHDAGPMAFGPDGYLYIPMGDGGGANDDMEGHVDDWYDGNEGGNGQDVSENLLGSVLRIDVDSEGDDRPYGIPDDNPLVDSDDALPEYYAWGFRNPFGISFDSDDRLFVSDAGQDLFEEANIVEAGGNYGWNVKEGTHCFSTESPGQPPEDCPDSAPDESPYDGQELQDPIVEYPHVYGDQVVGITIIGGHVYEAGDIGELDGKYIFGDWTSDPARESPAGTLLAASEPDDGAGDTGAEANETAANETGNVSENATEDTQDEPIEGEDNESDGNATNETAGDEAMADAGAAGQDQVVPRDELWDMEELQVAGTEDGSFPYFVRQFGQDGDGNVYVLANQEGVPEGDTGAVMQIVPPDEGDSLSAPEGDAPEGQGGDGNETDENATEDTQDEPIEGEGNESAGNESAGDGNATDE
;
A
#
# COMPACT_ATOMS: atom_id res chain seq x y z
N MET A 1 -36.22 -52.02 -25.41
CA MET A 1 -35.48 -52.32 -26.65
C MET A 1 -34.19 -51.51 -26.53
N SER A 2 -33.19 -51.97 -25.77
CA SER A 2 -32.16 -52.95 -26.17
C SER A 2 -31.51 -52.58 -27.51
N GLU A 3 -30.23 -52.20 -27.48
CA GLU A 3 -29.15 -52.95 -28.13
C GLU A 3 -27.78 -52.28 -27.86
N THR A 4 -27.04 -52.82 -26.89
CA THR A 4 -25.61 -53.09 -27.02
C THR A 4 -25.44 -54.52 -27.56
N PRO A 5 -24.33 -54.82 -28.25
CA PRO A 5 -23.23 -55.59 -27.63
C PRO A 5 -21.82 -55.10 -28.05
N ASP A 6 -20.86 -54.90 -27.15
CA ASP A 6 -20.06 -55.86 -26.36
C ASP A 6 -18.84 -56.40 -27.14
N GLU A 7 -17.62 -56.05 -26.71
CA GLU A 7 -16.62 -57.06 -26.34
C GLU A 7 -15.47 -56.49 -25.47
N ARG A 8 -15.24 -57.21 -24.38
CA ARG A 8 -14.29 -57.03 -23.27
C ARG A 8 -12.82 -57.30 -23.66
N THR A 9 -11.88 -56.71 -22.92
CA THR A 9 -11.01 -57.49 -22.01
C THR A 9 -10.39 -56.60 -20.92
N THR A 10 -10.27 -57.20 -19.74
CA THR A 10 -9.96 -56.61 -18.43
C THR A 10 -8.59 -57.01 -17.89
N TYR A 11 -8.13 -56.24 -16.90
CA TYR A 11 -7.23 -56.52 -15.77
C TYR A 11 -5.73 -56.16 -15.87
N GLY A 12 -5.30 -55.37 -14.87
CA GLY A 12 -3.92 -55.31 -14.39
C GLY A 12 -3.59 -54.07 -13.56
N THR A 13 -4.02 -54.01 -12.30
CA THR A 13 -3.40 -53.18 -11.25
C THR A 13 -2.09 -53.84 -10.80
N GLU A 14 -0.98 -53.09 -10.78
CA GLU A 14 0.12 -53.30 -9.85
C GLU A 14 0.95 -52.02 -9.71
N SER A 15 1.20 -51.68 -8.45
CA SER A 15 2.14 -50.70 -7.91
C SER A 15 3.59 -51.01 -8.29
N ASP A 16 4.38 -49.99 -8.63
CA ASP A 16 5.78 -49.86 -8.16
C ASP A 16 6.40 -48.54 -8.64
N ARG A 17 6.82 -47.73 -7.66
CA ARG A 17 8.06 -46.92 -7.63
C ARG A 17 8.25 -45.80 -8.67
N TYR A 18 8.05 -44.58 -8.20
CA TYR A 18 8.76 -43.40 -8.71
C TYR A 18 10.28 -43.56 -8.50
N PRO A 19 11.12 -43.40 -9.52
CA PRO A 19 12.51 -43.05 -9.32
C PRO A 19 12.63 -41.53 -9.20
N SER A 20 13.26 -41.09 -8.11
CA SER A 20 13.86 -39.76 -8.01
C SER A 20 14.88 -39.58 -9.14
N ALA A 21 14.79 -38.48 -9.88
CA ALA A 21 15.75 -38.11 -10.90
C ALA A 21 16.15 -36.65 -10.71
N SER A 22 17.21 -36.46 -9.91
CA SER A 22 18.09 -35.29 -9.94
C SER A 22 18.48 -34.94 -11.39
N ARG A 23 18.33 -33.67 -11.78
CA ARG A 23 18.85 -33.15 -13.05
C ARG A 23 19.81 -31.99 -12.80
N ARG A 24 21.07 -32.33 -12.52
CA ARG A 24 22.20 -31.47 -12.91
C ARG A 24 22.32 -31.49 -14.43
N ARG A 25 22.15 -30.34 -15.09
CA ARG A 25 22.62 -30.15 -16.47
C ARG A 25 24.06 -29.65 -16.43
N VAL A 26 24.95 -30.44 -17.01
CA VAL A 26 26.35 -30.09 -17.26
C VAL A 26 26.42 -29.49 -18.67
N LEU A 27 26.78 -28.20 -18.77
CA LEU A 27 27.09 -27.53 -20.04
C LEU A 27 28.37 -28.14 -20.64
N GLN A 28 28.27 -28.64 -21.88
CA GLN A 28 29.39 -29.15 -22.66
C GLN A 28 29.91 -28.04 -23.58
N ALA A 29 31.11 -27.55 -23.30
CA ALA A 29 31.87 -26.67 -24.20
C ALA A 29 32.22 -27.38 -25.53
N ALA A 30 31.81 -26.79 -26.65
CA ALA A 30 32.14 -27.25 -27.99
C ALA A 30 33.50 -26.70 -28.45
N VAL A 31 34.55 -27.53 -28.40
CA VAL A 31 35.88 -27.20 -28.96
C VAL A 31 35.89 -27.48 -30.47
N ALA A 32 35.93 -26.42 -31.28
CA ALA A 32 36.21 -26.51 -32.71
C ALA A 32 37.73 -26.45 -32.96
N ALA A 33 38.32 -27.58 -33.36
CA ALA A 33 39.72 -27.67 -33.76
C ALA A 33 39.92 -27.37 -35.27
N GLY A 34 40.68 -26.32 -35.58
CA GLY A 34 41.20 -26.01 -36.92
C GLY A 34 42.61 -25.40 -36.82
N GLY A 35 43.62 -26.06 -37.40
CA GLY A 35 45.03 -25.82 -37.10
C GLY A 35 45.80 -24.77 -37.93
N VAL A 36 46.65 -24.02 -37.21
CA VAL A 36 48.07 -23.63 -37.42
C VAL A 36 48.48 -22.79 -38.65
N VAL A 37 48.91 -21.53 -38.43
CA VAL A 37 50.31 -21.00 -38.54
C VAL A 37 50.40 -19.69 -37.72
N GLY A 38 51.42 -19.57 -36.85
CA GLY A 38 51.44 -18.55 -35.80
C GLY A 38 52.21 -17.26 -36.07
N LEU A 39 52.25 -16.43 -35.03
CA LEU A 39 53.39 -15.63 -34.54
C LEU A 39 52.90 -14.91 -33.27
N SER A 40 53.81 -14.83 -32.32
CA SER A 40 53.62 -14.45 -30.93
C SER A 40 52.97 -13.08 -30.73
N ASN A 41 51.95 -13.02 -29.88
CA ASN A 41 51.72 -11.95 -28.92
C ASN A 41 50.98 -12.58 -27.73
N LEU A 42 51.62 -12.61 -26.56
CA LEU A 42 50.94 -12.82 -25.29
C LEU A 42 50.16 -11.53 -25.03
N ALA A 43 48.86 -11.55 -25.31
CA ALA A 43 47.93 -10.76 -24.52
C ALA A 43 47.74 -11.56 -23.22
N LEU A 44 47.92 -10.89 -22.09
CA LEU A 44 47.40 -11.38 -20.82
C LEU A 44 45.88 -11.41 -21.03
N ALA A 45 45.24 -12.58 -20.89
CA ALA A 45 43.81 -12.58 -20.65
C ALA A 45 43.65 -11.95 -19.25
N GLN A 46 42.97 -10.82 -19.15
CA GLN A 46 42.37 -10.41 -17.88
C GLN A 46 41.37 -11.52 -17.53
N ASP A 47 41.44 -12.03 -16.31
CA ASP A 47 40.44 -12.97 -15.81
C ASP A 47 39.15 -12.14 -15.65
N THR A 48 38.11 -12.44 -16.44
CA THR A 48 36.77 -11.86 -16.26
C THR A 48 36.16 -12.49 -15.01
N GLU A 49 35.68 -11.67 -14.09
CA GLU A 49 34.94 -12.13 -12.91
C GLU A 49 33.44 -12.08 -13.19
N THR A 50 32.69 -13.07 -12.69
CA THR A 50 31.25 -13.19 -12.98
C THR A 50 30.46 -12.90 -11.71
N ILE A 51 29.42 -12.09 -11.87
CA ILE A 51 28.40 -11.78 -10.87
C ILE A 51 27.07 -12.31 -11.41
N GLU A 52 26.30 -13.00 -10.58
CA GLU A 52 24.97 -13.50 -10.91
C GLU A 52 23.95 -12.86 -9.95
N LEU A 53 22.89 -12.29 -10.50
CA LEU A 53 21.77 -11.68 -9.78
C LEU A 53 20.42 -12.27 -10.26
N GLY A 54 19.38 -12.11 -9.46
CA GLY A 54 17.98 -12.21 -9.85
C GLY A 54 17.33 -10.84 -9.77
N GLY A 55 16.49 -10.48 -10.73
CA GLY A 55 15.73 -9.24 -10.71
C GLY A 55 14.26 -9.52 -10.43
N GLU A 56 13.73 -8.93 -9.38
CA GLU A 56 12.31 -8.88 -9.05
C GLU A 56 11.97 -7.50 -8.48
N THR A 57 10.71 -7.10 -8.60
CA THR A 57 10.19 -5.79 -8.16
C THR A 57 10.46 -5.48 -6.69
N SER A 58 10.69 -6.49 -5.83
CA SER A 58 11.11 -6.30 -4.44
C SER A 58 12.60 -5.98 -4.27
N GLY A 59 13.46 -6.25 -5.26
CA GLY A 59 14.89 -5.93 -5.24
C GLY A 59 15.76 -6.82 -6.13
N TRP A 60 17.05 -6.48 -6.21
CA TRP A 60 18.06 -7.35 -6.82
C TRP A 60 18.46 -8.46 -5.85
N GLN A 61 18.19 -9.72 -6.19
CA GLN A 61 18.59 -10.88 -5.40
C GLN A 61 20.01 -11.33 -5.76
N GLY A 62 20.93 -11.34 -4.81
CA GLY A 62 22.27 -11.85 -5.04
C GLY A 62 22.28 -13.38 -5.18
N VAL A 63 22.96 -13.88 -6.23
CA VAL A 63 23.03 -15.33 -6.52
C VAL A 63 24.47 -15.84 -6.46
N ALA A 64 25.40 -15.14 -7.09
CA ALA A 64 26.84 -15.46 -7.03
C ALA A 64 27.69 -14.21 -7.25
N PRO A 65 28.89 -14.08 -6.64
CA PRO A 65 29.58 -15.06 -5.79
C PRO A 65 28.87 -15.34 -4.45
N GLU A 66 29.32 -16.37 -3.72
CA GLU A 66 28.73 -16.78 -2.42
C GLU A 66 28.68 -15.65 -1.39
N ASP A 67 29.55 -14.64 -1.52
CA ASP A 67 29.61 -13.49 -0.62
C ASP A 67 28.45 -12.49 -0.81
N ILE A 68 27.68 -12.59 -1.90
CA ILE A 68 26.46 -11.78 -2.12
C ILE A 68 25.20 -12.65 -2.16
N ALA A 69 25.32 -13.97 -1.98
CA ALA A 69 24.19 -14.88 -2.17
C ALA A 69 23.12 -14.66 -1.09
N ASP A 70 21.86 -14.65 -1.52
CA ASP A 70 20.67 -14.45 -0.66
C ASP A 70 20.61 -13.04 -0.01
N GLU A 71 21.37 -12.06 -0.51
CA GLU A 71 21.25 -10.65 -0.13
C GLU A 71 20.37 -9.89 -1.12
N THR A 72 19.47 -9.03 -0.62
CA THR A 72 18.70 -8.07 -1.42
C THR A 72 19.53 -6.80 -1.63
N ASN A 73 19.64 -6.36 -2.89
CA ASN A 73 20.45 -5.22 -3.33
C ASN A 73 21.91 -5.24 -2.84
N PRO A 74 22.66 -6.34 -3.07
CA PRO A 74 24.00 -6.50 -2.51
C PRO A 74 24.99 -5.43 -3.00
N THR A 75 25.91 -5.01 -2.15
CA THR A 75 27.02 -4.15 -2.59
C THR A 75 27.96 -4.93 -3.52
N LEU A 76 28.19 -4.43 -4.73
CA LEU A 76 29.14 -5.02 -5.67
C LEU A 76 30.55 -4.49 -5.39
N GLU A 77 31.38 -5.32 -4.76
CA GLU A 77 32.79 -5.03 -4.49
C GLU A 77 33.66 -5.35 -5.72
N LEU A 78 34.12 -4.32 -6.41
CA LEU A 78 34.88 -4.42 -7.66
C LEU A 78 36.33 -3.97 -7.50
N GLU A 79 37.22 -4.47 -8.37
CA GLU A 79 38.60 -3.99 -8.49
C GLU A 79 38.77 -3.11 -9.72
N GLU A 80 39.28 -1.88 -9.55
CA GLU A 80 39.43 -0.92 -10.66
C GLU A 80 40.31 -1.48 -11.80
N GLY A 81 39.80 -1.44 -13.03
CA GLY A 81 40.46 -1.97 -14.22
C GLY A 81 40.34 -3.49 -14.42
N THR A 82 39.53 -4.16 -13.59
CA THR A 82 39.09 -5.54 -13.79
C THR A 82 37.80 -5.56 -14.62
N THR A 83 37.69 -6.52 -15.53
CA THR A 83 36.48 -6.73 -16.34
C THR A 83 35.53 -7.67 -15.61
N TYR A 84 34.28 -7.25 -15.44
CA TYR A 84 33.21 -8.02 -14.83
C TYR A 84 32.16 -8.39 -15.88
N GLU A 85 31.52 -9.52 -15.65
CA GLU A 85 30.33 -9.98 -16.37
C GLU A 85 29.20 -10.15 -15.35
N VAL A 86 28.24 -9.22 -15.34
CA VAL A 86 27.01 -9.35 -14.53
C VAL A 86 25.98 -10.06 -15.40
N THR A 87 25.53 -11.24 -14.96
CA THR A 87 24.39 -11.94 -15.54
C THR A 87 23.24 -11.89 -14.58
N TRP A 88 22.05 -11.53 -15.04
CA TRP A 88 20.87 -11.49 -14.18
C TRP A 88 19.69 -12.21 -14.84
N GLU A 89 18.85 -12.85 -14.01
CA GLU A 89 17.61 -13.52 -14.41
C GLU A 89 16.40 -12.72 -13.95
N ASN A 90 15.44 -12.46 -14.83
CA ASN A 90 14.16 -11.87 -14.45
C ASN A 90 13.33 -12.93 -13.70
N LEU A 91 13.05 -12.70 -12.42
CA LEU A 91 12.44 -13.67 -11.52
C LEU A 91 10.91 -13.58 -11.45
N ASP A 92 10.32 -12.42 -11.76
CA ASP A 92 8.89 -12.13 -11.56
C ASP A 92 8.11 -11.89 -12.86
N GLY A 93 8.80 -11.65 -13.98
CA GLY A 93 8.21 -11.34 -15.28
C GLY A 93 7.91 -9.86 -15.52
N ALA A 94 8.14 -8.98 -14.54
CA ALA A 94 7.98 -7.54 -14.71
C ALA A 94 9.07 -6.96 -15.64
N PRO A 95 8.86 -5.78 -16.25
CA PRO A 95 9.88 -5.13 -17.07
C PRO A 95 11.11 -4.73 -16.24
N HIS A 96 12.27 -5.31 -16.54
CA HIS A 96 13.51 -5.03 -15.83
C HIS A 96 14.67 -4.71 -16.77
N ASN A 97 15.57 -3.84 -16.35
CA ASN A 97 16.91 -3.70 -16.91
C ASN A 97 17.95 -3.53 -15.78
N PHE A 98 19.23 -3.65 -16.12
CA PHE A 98 20.32 -3.41 -15.19
C PHE A 98 21.12 -2.21 -15.69
N VAL A 99 21.21 -1.18 -14.87
CA VAL A 99 21.88 0.10 -15.14
C VAL A 99 23.00 0.29 -14.14
N ILE A 100 24.14 0.81 -14.59
CA ILE A 100 25.23 1.27 -13.73
C ILE A 100 25.35 2.78 -13.88
N GLU A 101 25.38 3.50 -12.76
CA GLU A 101 25.44 4.96 -12.71
C GLU A 101 26.59 5.43 -11.82
N SER A 102 27.08 6.63 -12.11
CA SER A 102 28.10 7.32 -11.31
C SER A 102 27.50 8.11 -10.15
N GLU A 103 28.35 8.54 -9.21
CA GLU A 103 27.95 9.38 -8.06
C GLU A 103 27.32 10.72 -8.48
N ASP A 104 27.64 11.22 -9.68
CA ASP A 104 27.08 12.46 -10.23
C ASP A 104 25.80 12.22 -11.09
N GLY A 105 25.27 11.00 -11.13
CA GLY A 105 24.05 10.64 -11.87
C GLY A 105 24.24 10.43 -13.38
N GLU A 106 25.47 10.24 -13.87
CA GLU A 106 25.73 9.86 -15.27
C GLU A 106 25.58 8.34 -15.44
N GLU A 107 24.66 7.90 -16.29
CA GLU A 107 24.54 6.50 -16.74
C GLU A 107 25.82 6.08 -17.48
N LEU A 108 26.46 5.02 -16.99
CA LEU A 108 27.72 4.51 -17.51
C LEU A 108 27.52 3.31 -18.44
N GLU A 109 26.68 2.36 -18.03
CA GLU A 109 26.37 1.14 -18.77
C GLU A 109 24.93 0.70 -18.48
N SER A 110 24.24 0.09 -19.44
CA SER A 110 22.87 -0.39 -19.26
C SER A 110 22.55 -1.60 -20.13
N THR A 111 21.58 -2.41 -19.71
CA THR A 111 20.98 -3.47 -20.51
C THR A 111 19.66 -3.03 -21.15
N GLU A 112 19.19 -3.76 -22.16
CA GLU A 112 17.83 -3.55 -22.69
C GLU A 112 16.79 -4.02 -21.65
N ILE A 113 15.60 -3.43 -21.66
CA ILE A 113 14.49 -3.91 -20.81
C ILE A 113 14.01 -5.29 -21.31
N MET A 114 13.80 -6.23 -20.38
CA MET A 114 13.12 -7.51 -20.63
C MET A 114 11.91 -7.65 -19.71
N SER A 115 10.88 -8.37 -20.17
CA SER A 115 9.61 -8.56 -19.45
C SER A 115 9.15 -10.01 -19.51
N SER A 116 10.09 -10.96 -19.42
CA SER A 116 9.79 -12.38 -19.49
C SER A 116 10.45 -13.12 -18.34
N GLN A 117 9.64 -13.72 -17.49
CA GLN A 117 10.11 -14.51 -16.35
C GLN A 117 11.04 -15.65 -16.81
N GLY A 118 12.18 -15.77 -16.15
CA GLY A 118 13.27 -16.70 -16.44
C GLY A 118 14.12 -16.32 -17.66
N GLU A 119 13.91 -15.15 -18.26
CA GLU A 119 14.85 -14.58 -19.25
C GLU A 119 16.09 -14.05 -18.54
N THR A 120 17.26 -14.19 -19.19
CA THR A 120 18.53 -13.72 -18.64
C THR A 120 19.24 -12.76 -19.58
N GLN A 121 19.84 -11.71 -19.04
CA GLN A 121 20.73 -10.80 -19.77
C GLN A 121 22.08 -10.76 -19.09
N THR A 122 23.09 -10.38 -19.87
CA THR A 122 24.48 -10.31 -19.41
C THR A 122 25.09 -9.00 -19.90
N LEU A 123 25.69 -8.26 -18.96
CA LEU A 123 26.43 -7.02 -19.20
C LEU A 123 27.91 -7.25 -18.89
N GLU A 124 28.80 -7.00 -19.86
CA GLU A 124 30.25 -7.02 -19.65
C GLU A 124 30.76 -5.58 -19.56
N PHE A 125 31.45 -5.22 -18.48
CA PHE A 125 31.99 -3.88 -18.27
C PHE A 125 33.36 -3.92 -17.57
N GLU A 126 34.15 -2.85 -17.71
CA GLU A 126 35.41 -2.66 -16.97
C GLU A 126 35.13 -1.77 -15.77
N ALA A 127 35.44 -2.23 -14.55
CA ALA A 127 35.19 -1.46 -13.33
C ALA A 127 36.04 -0.18 -13.34
N THR A 128 35.40 0.97 -13.13
CA THR A 128 36.05 2.28 -13.03
C THR A 128 35.73 2.93 -11.69
N SER A 129 36.60 3.84 -11.23
CA SER A 129 36.35 4.58 -9.99
C SER A 129 35.17 5.56 -10.07
N ASP A 130 34.57 5.74 -11.26
CA ASP A 130 33.39 6.57 -11.46
C ASP A 130 32.08 5.80 -11.18
N MET A 131 32.10 4.46 -11.13
CA MET A 131 30.91 3.63 -10.85
C MET A 131 30.54 3.68 -9.38
N ALA A 132 29.28 3.95 -9.07
CA ALA A 132 28.81 4.17 -7.69
C ALA A 132 27.58 3.32 -7.32
N VAL A 133 26.62 3.17 -8.23
CA VAL A 133 25.38 2.42 -7.96
C VAL A 133 24.97 1.61 -9.18
N TYR A 134 24.13 0.60 -8.95
CA TYR A 134 23.41 -0.11 -10.00
C TYR A 134 21.93 -0.21 -9.66
N PHE A 135 21.06 -0.12 -10.66
CA PHE A 135 19.62 -0.16 -10.43
C PHE A 135 18.83 -0.68 -11.63
N CYS A 136 17.52 -0.84 -11.44
CA CYS A 136 16.53 -1.12 -12.48
C CYS A 136 15.74 0.17 -12.79
N ASP A 137 15.67 0.62 -14.05
CA ASP A 137 14.98 1.87 -14.40
C ASP A 137 13.50 1.89 -13.96
N PRO A 138 12.70 0.84 -14.23
CA PRO A 138 11.27 0.85 -13.87
C PRO A 138 11.00 0.68 -12.38
N HIS A 139 11.98 0.18 -11.61
CA HIS A 139 11.80 -0.18 -10.19
C HIS A 139 12.93 0.38 -9.33
N ARG A 140 13.42 1.57 -9.66
CA ARG A 140 14.59 2.18 -9.00
C ARG A 140 14.45 2.31 -7.47
N PRO A 141 13.27 2.56 -6.87
CA PRO A 141 13.14 2.64 -5.42
C PRO A 141 13.48 1.34 -4.69
N THR A 142 13.16 0.19 -5.28
CA THR A 142 13.31 -1.14 -4.65
C THR A 142 14.49 -1.93 -5.20
N MET A 143 14.85 -1.74 -6.47
CA MET A 143 15.92 -2.45 -7.16
C MET A 143 17.14 -1.54 -7.37
N ASN A 144 17.80 -1.15 -6.28
CA ASN A 144 18.97 -0.27 -6.29
C ASN A 144 20.02 -0.76 -5.28
N GLY A 145 21.25 -1.01 -5.75
CA GLY A 145 22.37 -1.44 -4.91
C GLY A 145 23.65 -0.64 -5.15
N GLU A 146 24.56 -0.69 -4.18
CA GLU A 146 25.82 0.06 -4.20
C GLU A 146 26.94 -0.65 -4.99
N ILE A 147 27.87 0.12 -5.55
CA ILE A 147 29.13 -0.36 -6.15
C ILE A 147 30.31 0.25 -5.38
N SER A 148 31.20 -0.61 -4.87
CA SER A 148 32.45 -0.20 -4.22
C SER A 148 33.65 -0.61 -5.06
N VAL A 149 34.46 0.35 -5.53
CA VAL A 149 35.60 0.07 -6.42
C VAL A 149 36.94 0.28 -5.72
N SER A 150 37.69 -0.81 -5.52
CA SER A 150 39.01 -0.80 -4.88
C SER A 150 40.16 -0.73 -5.92
N GLY A 151 40.99 0.32 -5.90
CA GLY A 151 42.18 0.39 -6.80
C GLY A 151 42.84 1.74 -7.08
N GLY A 152 42.14 2.85 -6.89
CA GLY A 152 42.63 4.19 -7.25
C GLY A 152 43.48 4.86 -6.19
N GLY A 153 44.81 4.85 -6.37
CA GLY A 153 45.75 5.59 -5.52
C GLY A 153 45.64 7.11 -5.67
N GLY A 154 44.63 7.73 -5.06
CA GLY A 154 44.45 9.16 -4.90
C GLY A 154 44.26 9.51 -3.43
N GLY A 155 45.34 9.83 -2.73
CA GLY A 155 45.25 10.37 -1.37
C GLY A 155 44.61 11.75 -1.37
N ALA A 156 43.29 11.80 -1.24
CA ALA A 156 42.61 12.91 -0.61
C ALA A 156 42.75 12.73 0.90
N ALA A 157 43.15 13.80 1.57
CA ALA A 157 43.20 13.82 3.02
C ALA A 157 41.81 13.46 3.55
N GLN A 158 41.75 12.63 4.59
CA GLN A 158 40.72 12.77 5.60
C GLN A 158 40.81 14.21 6.13
N GLU A 159 40.19 15.14 5.42
CA GLU A 159 39.54 16.24 6.09
C GLU A 159 38.42 15.55 6.86
N GLU A 160 38.54 15.58 8.18
CA GLU A 160 37.40 15.49 9.07
C GLU A 160 36.39 16.53 8.55
N GLN A 161 35.54 16.11 7.61
CA GLN A 161 34.27 16.78 7.39
C GLN A 161 33.61 16.69 8.75
N GLN A 162 33.54 17.84 9.41
CA GLN A 162 32.52 18.03 10.43
C GLN A 162 31.23 17.63 9.75
N ASP A 163 30.71 16.48 10.17
CA ASP A 163 29.31 16.08 10.13
C ASP A 163 28.41 17.27 9.82
N GLY A 164 28.24 17.52 8.52
CA GLY A 164 27.10 18.24 8.02
C GLY A 164 26.20 17.11 7.60
N GLN A 165 25.41 16.60 8.54
CA GLN A 165 24.32 15.67 8.23
C GLN A 165 23.64 16.21 6.96
N GLN A 166 23.61 15.44 5.88
CA GLN A 166 22.60 15.67 4.86
C GLN A 166 21.28 15.70 5.64
N GLN A 167 20.61 16.84 5.64
CA GLN A 167 19.32 16.94 6.29
C GLN A 167 18.39 15.99 5.54
N GLY A 168 17.77 15.06 6.26
CA GLY A 168 16.70 14.23 5.70
C GLY A 168 15.61 15.09 5.08
N PHE A 169 14.77 14.49 4.23
CA PHE A 169 13.66 15.21 3.60
C PHE A 169 12.75 15.87 4.64
N PHE A 170 12.37 15.12 5.69
CA PHE A 170 11.67 15.67 6.84
C PHE A 170 12.63 16.34 7.81
N GLN A 171 12.23 17.51 8.30
CA GLN A 171 12.92 18.15 9.42
C GLN A 171 12.46 17.50 10.72
N ALA A 172 13.40 17.28 11.65
CA ALA A 172 13.05 16.87 13.01
C ALA A 172 12.10 17.89 13.66
N GLY A 173 10.93 17.43 14.06
CA GLY A 173 9.82 18.19 14.58
C GLY A 173 9.69 18.15 16.09
N THR A 174 8.43 18.22 16.54
CA THR A 174 8.05 18.19 17.95
C THR A 174 8.46 16.87 18.61
N GLU A 175 9.06 16.95 19.81
CA GLU A 175 9.34 15.78 20.64
C GLU A 175 8.07 15.35 21.39
N ILE A 176 7.67 14.09 21.21
CA ILE A 176 6.45 13.50 21.77
C ILE A 176 6.77 12.29 22.64
N GLY A 177 5.85 11.90 23.51
CA GLY A 177 5.84 10.58 24.13
C GLY A 177 4.78 9.71 23.45
N VAL A 178 4.94 8.39 23.55
CA VAL A 178 3.91 7.42 23.18
C VAL A 178 3.64 6.52 24.37
N GLN A 179 2.38 6.38 24.75
CA GLN A 179 1.95 5.58 25.89
C GLN A 179 1.21 4.34 25.41
N MET A 180 1.62 3.16 25.87
CA MET A 180 0.96 1.90 25.55
C MET A 180 -0.41 1.83 26.24
N ILE A 181 -1.48 1.70 25.46
CA ILE A 181 -2.86 1.58 25.96
C ILE A 181 -3.30 0.12 25.96
N ALA A 182 -3.01 -0.60 24.88
CA ALA A 182 -3.29 -2.02 24.75
C ALA A 182 -2.28 -2.72 23.85
N GLU A 183 -2.03 -3.98 24.16
CA GLU A 183 -1.23 -4.94 23.39
C GLU A 183 -1.96 -6.28 23.37
N GLY A 184 -1.54 -7.20 22.48
CA GLY A 184 -2.12 -8.54 22.37
C GLY A 184 -3.13 -8.70 21.23
N MET A 185 -3.24 -7.69 20.36
CA MET A 185 -3.90 -7.80 19.06
C MET A 185 -2.93 -8.40 18.04
N THR A 186 -3.42 -8.74 16.84
CA THR A 186 -2.57 -9.23 15.75
C THR A 186 -2.05 -8.07 14.91
N ALA A 187 -2.94 -7.37 14.22
CA ALA A 187 -2.63 -6.28 13.31
C ALA A 187 -3.82 -5.29 13.28
N PRO A 188 -3.92 -4.37 14.26
CA PRO A 188 -5.04 -3.45 14.36
C PRO A 188 -5.13 -2.54 13.12
N THR A 189 -6.33 -2.35 12.60
CA THR A 189 -6.60 -1.69 11.30
C THR A 189 -7.40 -0.41 11.43
N ASP A 190 -8.25 -0.28 12.46
CA ASP A 190 -9.05 0.92 12.70
C ASP A 190 -9.54 0.99 14.16
N MET A 191 -9.93 2.17 14.61
CA MET A 191 -10.36 2.42 16.00
C MET A 191 -11.50 3.44 16.08
N ALA A 192 -12.57 3.07 16.77
CA ALA A 192 -13.68 3.97 17.09
C ALA A 192 -13.83 4.17 18.60
N ALA A 193 -14.03 5.42 19.02
CA ALA A 193 -14.23 5.77 20.43
C ALA A 193 -15.72 5.93 20.77
N ALA A 194 -16.15 5.44 21.93
CA ALA A 194 -17.50 5.72 22.42
C ALA A 194 -17.55 7.10 23.10
N ASP A 195 -18.17 8.07 22.42
CA ASP A 195 -18.25 9.50 22.80
C ASP A 195 -18.72 9.80 24.24
N GLU A 196 -19.49 8.90 24.87
CA GLU A 196 -20.03 9.16 26.22
C GLU A 196 -19.14 8.67 27.37
N GLU A 197 -18.31 7.65 27.15
CA GLU A 197 -17.52 7.04 28.22
C GLU A 197 -16.03 7.37 28.13
N GLN A 198 -15.50 7.79 26.97
CA GLN A 198 -14.11 8.26 26.76
C GLN A 198 -13.01 7.35 27.36
N THR A 199 -13.36 6.10 27.63
CA THR A 199 -12.50 5.08 28.25
C THR A 199 -12.80 3.71 27.65
N ARG A 200 -13.47 3.68 26.50
CA ARG A 200 -13.90 2.48 25.82
C ARG A 200 -13.74 2.67 24.31
N TYR A 201 -12.81 1.93 23.75
CA TYR A 201 -12.44 1.97 22.35
C TYR A 201 -12.76 0.63 21.70
N PHE A 202 -13.22 0.67 20.46
CA PHE A 202 -13.47 -0.50 19.64
C PHE A 202 -12.39 -0.54 18.57
N VAL A 203 -11.59 -1.60 18.56
CA VAL A 203 -10.39 -1.69 17.70
C VAL A 203 -10.57 -2.86 16.75
N ALA A 204 -10.70 -2.57 15.47
CA ALA A 204 -10.71 -3.58 14.41
C ALA A 204 -9.32 -4.21 14.31
N ASP A 205 -9.28 -5.54 14.21
CA ASP A 205 -8.07 -6.32 14.00
C ASP A 205 -8.18 -7.04 12.66
N GLN A 206 -7.11 -7.01 11.86
CA GLN A 206 -7.13 -7.52 10.49
C GLN A 206 -7.63 -8.96 10.39
N THR A 207 -7.44 -9.76 11.44
CA THR A 207 -7.85 -11.18 11.50
C THR A 207 -9.35 -11.42 11.66
N GLY A 208 -10.16 -10.38 11.88
CA GLY A 208 -11.62 -10.45 11.91
C GLY A 208 -12.27 -10.16 13.26
N GLU A 209 -11.47 -9.94 14.29
CA GLU A 209 -11.94 -9.59 15.63
C GLU A 209 -12.09 -8.07 15.79
N LEU A 210 -13.23 -7.64 16.35
CA LEU A 210 -13.41 -6.29 16.87
C LEU A 210 -13.22 -6.32 18.38
N TRP A 211 -12.12 -5.77 18.86
CA TRP A 211 -11.77 -5.76 20.27
C TRP A 211 -12.36 -4.59 21.03
N VAL A 212 -12.50 -4.74 22.35
CA VAL A 212 -12.76 -3.62 23.26
C VAL A 212 -11.53 -3.35 24.09
N VAL A 213 -11.05 -2.11 24.05
CA VAL A 213 -10.00 -1.59 24.93
C VAL A 213 -10.62 -0.65 25.95
N THR A 214 -10.22 -0.80 27.22
CA THR A 214 -10.69 0.04 28.34
C THR A 214 -9.51 0.51 29.19
N ASP A 215 -9.78 1.31 30.23
CA ASP A 215 -8.79 1.66 31.27
C ASP A 215 -8.11 0.43 31.93
N ASP A 216 -8.80 -0.72 31.93
CA ASP A 216 -8.27 -1.99 32.46
C ASP A 216 -7.44 -2.77 31.42
N GLY A 217 -7.29 -2.24 30.19
CA GLY A 217 -6.62 -2.85 29.05
C GLY A 217 -7.59 -3.49 28.03
N LEU A 218 -7.01 -4.32 27.14
CA LEU A 218 -7.73 -5.17 26.17
C LEU A 218 -8.61 -6.20 26.90
N GLN A 219 -9.85 -6.37 26.43
CA GLN A 219 -10.76 -7.39 26.98
C GLN A 219 -10.41 -8.81 26.48
N ASP A 220 -10.67 -9.83 27.30
CA ASP A 220 -10.33 -11.24 27.01
C ASP A 220 -11.17 -11.82 25.83
N GLU A 221 -12.33 -11.26 25.54
CA GLU A 221 -13.23 -11.70 24.48
C GLU A 221 -13.54 -10.55 23.52
N PRO A 222 -13.57 -10.78 22.19
CA PRO A 222 -13.88 -9.75 21.23
C PRO A 222 -15.36 -9.32 21.34
N PHE A 223 -15.63 -8.08 20.96
CA PHE A 223 -16.96 -7.51 20.87
C PHE A 223 -17.77 -8.17 19.74
N LEU A 224 -17.13 -8.37 18.59
CA LEU A 224 -17.63 -9.03 17.38
C LEU A 224 -16.48 -9.85 16.78
N ASP A 225 -16.81 -10.96 16.12
CA ASP A 225 -15.87 -11.77 15.34
C ASP A 225 -16.55 -12.10 14.00
N VAL A 226 -15.96 -11.60 12.90
CA VAL A 226 -16.41 -11.82 11.53
C VAL A 226 -15.44 -12.71 10.74
N GLY A 227 -14.45 -13.34 11.38
CA GLY A 227 -13.43 -14.14 10.69
C GLY A 227 -14.00 -15.32 9.89
N ASP A 228 -15.19 -15.82 10.25
CA ASP A 228 -15.88 -16.87 9.49
C ASP A 228 -16.59 -16.38 8.20
N ARG A 229 -16.69 -15.06 8.03
CA ARG A 229 -17.25 -14.38 6.84
C ARG A 229 -16.18 -13.89 5.89
N MET A 230 -14.93 -13.89 6.33
CA MET A 230 -13.82 -13.30 5.59
C MET A 230 -13.15 -14.28 4.64
N VAL A 231 -12.45 -13.73 3.66
CA VAL A 231 -11.48 -14.46 2.86
C VAL A 231 -10.33 -14.99 3.74
N GLU A 232 -9.71 -16.10 3.34
CA GLU A 232 -8.54 -16.62 4.05
C GLU A 232 -7.32 -15.74 3.75
N LEU A 233 -6.81 -15.05 4.78
CA LEU A 233 -5.64 -14.18 4.69
C LEU A 233 -4.37 -14.95 4.32
N GLY A 234 -3.44 -14.29 3.64
CA GLY A 234 -2.23 -14.90 3.10
C GLY A 234 -2.48 -15.90 1.97
N THR A 235 -3.74 -16.03 1.51
CA THR A 235 -4.07 -16.84 0.34
C THR A 235 -4.57 -15.98 -0.80
N PHE A 236 -3.81 -15.97 -1.89
CA PHE A 236 -4.13 -15.14 -3.05
C PHE A 236 -4.68 -15.98 -4.20
N GLN A 237 -5.69 -15.44 -4.87
CA GLN A 237 -6.33 -16.05 -6.04
C GLN A 237 -6.15 -15.12 -7.23
N GLY A 238 -5.99 -15.70 -8.43
CA GLY A 238 -5.75 -14.95 -9.67
C GLY A 238 -4.32 -15.10 -10.19
N GLU A 239 -4.07 -14.63 -11.41
CA GLU A 239 -2.72 -14.58 -12.01
C GLU A 239 -1.94 -13.32 -11.59
N TYR A 240 -2.58 -12.38 -10.89
CA TYR A 240 -2.06 -11.05 -10.54
C TYR A 240 -1.44 -10.96 -9.14
N ALA A 241 -1.41 -12.04 -8.37
CA ALA A 241 -0.86 -12.07 -7.02
C ALA A 241 0.30 -13.07 -6.92
N ASP A 242 1.39 -12.67 -6.26
CA ASP A 242 2.50 -13.58 -6.00
C ASP A 242 2.09 -14.58 -4.89
N PRO A 243 2.15 -15.89 -5.14
CA PRO A 243 1.87 -16.89 -4.11
C PRO A 243 2.86 -16.88 -2.92
N ASN A 244 3.97 -16.13 -3.00
CA ASN A 244 4.95 -15.93 -1.92
C ASN A 244 4.88 -14.53 -1.32
N GLN A 245 3.81 -13.78 -1.61
CA GLN A 245 3.61 -12.47 -1.03
C GLN A 245 3.37 -12.58 0.48
N ASP A 246 4.10 -11.76 1.25
CA ASP A 246 4.01 -11.76 2.70
C ASP A 246 2.99 -10.73 3.23
N TYR A 247 2.65 -9.68 2.46
CA TYR A 247 1.70 -8.63 2.86
C TYR A 247 0.29 -8.86 2.29
N ASP A 248 -0.74 -8.52 3.07
CA ASP A 248 -2.15 -8.67 2.71
C ASP A 248 -2.88 -7.40 3.16
N GLU A 249 -3.66 -6.77 2.28
CA GLU A 249 -4.51 -5.62 2.63
C GLU A 249 -5.92 -6.04 3.01
N ARG A 250 -6.30 -7.29 2.72
CA ARG A 250 -7.62 -7.82 3.05
C ARG A 250 -7.74 -8.06 4.54
N GLY A 251 -8.95 -8.01 5.07
CA GLY A 251 -9.14 -8.17 6.51
C GLY A 251 -10.48 -7.65 7.00
N LEU A 252 -10.60 -7.52 8.32
CA LEU A 252 -11.49 -6.53 8.91
C LEU A 252 -10.71 -5.21 8.97
N LEU A 253 -11.17 -4.21 8.21
CA LEU A 253 -10.39 -3.03 7.87
C LEU A 253 -10.91 -1.73 8.49
N GLY A 254 -12.21 -1.63 8.70
CA GLY A 254 -12.83 -0.43 9.26
C GLY A 254 -13.84 -0.73 10.35
N VAL A 255 -13.94 0.17 11.33
CA VAL A 255 -15.03 0.19 12.32
C VAL A 255 -15.46 1.63 12.57
N GLU A 256 -16.77 1.86 12.57
CA GLU A 256 -17.32 3.16 12.94
C GLU A 256 -18.60 2.99 13.77
N LEU A 257 -18.76 3.80 14.81
CA LEU A 257 -19.95 3.80 15.65
C LEU A 257 -20.97 4.79 15.10
N HIS A 258 -22.25 4.43 15.12
CA HIS A 258 -23.29 5.41 14.83
C HIS A 258 -23.17 6.60 15.81
N PRO A 259 -23.44 7.86 15.40
CA PRO A 259 -23.43 9.01 16.31
C PRO A 259 -24.39 8.93 17.51
N ASP A 260 -25.31 7.96 17.49
CA ASP A 260 -26.30 7.67 18.55
C ASP A 260 -26.04 6.28 19.17
N PHE A 261 -24.81 5.73 19.05
CA PHE A 261 -24.47 4.37 19.48
C PHE A 261 -24.83 4.10 20.94
N SER A 262 -24.68 5.09 21.83
CA SER A 262 -25.07 4.98 23.25
C SER A 262 -26.57 4.72 23.44
N GLU A 263 -27.40 5.13 22.48
CA GLU A 263 -28.85 4.96 22.49
C GLU A 263 -29.33 3.78 21.64
N ASN A 264 -28.75 3.62 20.45
CA ASN A 264 -29.23 2.69 19.43
C ASN A 264 -28.35 1.44 19.30
N GLY A 265 -27.10 1.45 19.75
CA GLY A 265 -26.15 0.33 19.66
C GLY A 265 -25.73 -0.07 18.25
N ARG A 266 -25.97 0.77 17.24
CA ARG A 266 -25.65 0.51 15.83
C ARG A 266 -24.19 0.89 15.55
N PHE A 267 -23.49 0.01 14.87
CA PHE A 267 -22.11 0.25 14.45
C PHE A 267 -21.87 -0.43 13.10
N PHE A 268 -20.82 -0.03 12.42
CA PHE A 268 -20.54 -0.41 11.04
C PHE A 268 -19.14 -0.99 10.96
N VAL A 269 -18.98 -1.98 10.09
CA VAL A 269 -17.69 -2.60 9.82
C VAL A 269 -17.47 -2.69 8.31
N HIS A 270 -16.21 -2.61 7.90
CA HIS A 270 -15.75 -2.79 6.53
C HIS A 270 -14.78 -3.98 6.50
N TYR A 271 -15.08 -5.01 5.70
CA TYR A 271 -14.26 -6.22 5.66
C TYR A 271 -14.28 -6.96 4.32
N SER A 272 -13.22 -7.74 4.09
CA SER A 272 -13.01 -8.54 2.89
C SER A 272 -13.68 -9.92 2.96
N ALA A 273 -14.79 -10.09 2.27
CA ALA A 273 -15.51 -11.36 2.14
C ALA A 273 -15.01 -12.20 0.93
N PRO A 274 -15.18 -13.53 0.94
CA PRO A 274 -14.88 -14.37 -0.21
C PRO A 274 -15.71 -13.98 -1.45
N PRO A 275 -15.20 -14.26 -2.67
CA PRO A 275 -15.97 -14.13 -3.90
C PRO A 275 -17.36 -14.78 -3.81
N ASN A 276 -18.38 -14.07 -4.29
CA ASN A 276 -19.77 -14.51 -4.31
C ASN A 276 -20.23 -14.86 -5.75
N ASP A 277 -21.53 -15.14 -5.95
CA ASP A 277 -22.07 -15.53 -7.26
C ASP A 277 -22.04 -14.40 -8.31
N GLU A 278 -21.83 -13.15 -7.88
CA GLU A 278 -21.74 -11.95 -8.73
C GLU A 278 -20.30 -11.58 -9.06
N THR A 279 -19.33 -12.06 -8.27
CA THR A 279 -17.90 -11.85 -8.48
C THR A 279 -17.44 -12.48 -9.81
N PRO A 280 -16.82 -11.71 -10.72
CA PRO A 280 -16.26 -12.25 -11.95
C PRO A 280 -15.20 -13.33 -11.70
N ASP A 281 -15.10 -14.28 -12.63
CA ASP A 281 -14.11 -15.36 -12.55
C ASP A 281 -12.69 -14.78 -12.50
N GLY A 282 -11.94 -15.09 -11.43
CA GLY A 282 -10.54 -14.68 -11.27
C GLY A 282 -10.32 -13.44 -10.40
N TRP A 283 -11.40 -12.77 -9.98
CA TRP A 283 -11.33 -11.65 -9.05
C TRP A 283 -11.08 -12.14 -7.62
N SER A 284 -10.44 -11.30 -6.82
CA SER A 284 -9.87 -11.66 -5.52
C SER A 284 -10.92 -11.90 -4.44
N HIS A 285 -11.78 -10.92 -4.19
CA HIS A 285 -12.69 -10.90 -3.04
C HIS A 285 -13.84 -9.89 -3.23
N VAL A 286 -14.65 -9.70 -2.19
CA VAL A 286 -15.71 -8.68 -2.12
C VAL A 286 -15.46 -7.82 -0.88
N GLU A 287 -15.30 -6.52 -1.02
CA GLU A 287 -15.34 -5.61 0.14
C GLU A 287 -16.80 -5.40 0.58
N VAL A 288 -17.06 -5.51 1.87
CA VAL A 288 -18.40 -5.48 2.46
C VAL A 288 -18.48 -4.43 3.55
N VAL A 289 -19.40 -3.48 3.40
CA VAL A 289 -19.80 -2.56 4.47
C VAL A 289 -21.09 -3.06 5.09
N SER A 290 -21.04 -3.42 6.37
CA SER A 290 -22.16 -4.01 7.12
C SER A 290 -22.50 -3.21 8.37
N GLU A 291 -23.79 -3.06 8.64
CA GLU A 291 -24.30 -2.62 9.94
C GLU A 291 -24.50 -3.81 10.88
N PHE A 292 -24.13 -3.63 12.14
CA PHE A 292 -24.38 -4.55 13.24
C PHE A 292 -25.01 -3.84 14.44
N GLN A 293 -25.62 -4.65 15.31
CA GLN A 293 -26.30 -4.20 16.51
C GLN A 293 -25.64 -4.78 17.77
N ALA A 294 -25.29 -3.89 18.70
CA ALA A 294 -24.89 -4.25 20.05
C ALA A 294 -26.05 -4.85 20.85
N ASN A 295 -25.74 -5.73 21.80
CA ASN A 295 -26.71 -6.31 22.72
C ASN A 295 -27.27 -5.25 23.71
N ASP A 296 -28.35 -5.61 24.43
CA ASP A 296 -29.06 -4.69 25.33
C ASP A 296 -28.18 -4.02 26.41
N ASP A 297 -27.04 -4.62 26.79
CA ASP A 297 -26.12 -4.07 27.79
C ASP A 297 -24.81 -3.53 27.18
N MET A 298 -24.75 -3.40 25.85
CA MET A 298 -23.63 -2.92 25.06
C MET A 298 -22.31 -3.67 25.32
N SER A 299 -22.34 -4.86 25.92
CA SER A 299 -21.11 -5.59 26.25
C SER A 299 -20.55 -6.40 25.08
N GLN A 300 -21.40 -6.78 24.13
CA GLN A 300 -21.06 -7.59 22.95
C GLN A 300 -21.98 -7.21 21.77
N ALA A 301 -21.54 -7.48 20.55
CA ALA A 301 -22.38 -7.45 19.36
C ALA A 301 -23.26 -8.71 19.24
N ASP A 302 -24.40 -8.60 18.55
CA ASP A 302 -25.12 -9.77 18.03
C ASP A 302 -24.60 -10.08 16.61
N PRO A 303 -23.80 -11.15 16.42
CA PRO A 303 -23.27 -11.47 15.09
C PRO A 303 -24.36 -11.87 14.08
N GLU A 304 -25.57 -12.20 14.54
CA GLU A 304 -26.71 -12.52 13.66
C GLU A 304 -27.53 -11.28 13.28
N SER A 305 -27.15 -10.09 13.78
CA SER A 305 -27.82 -8.82 13.47
C SER A 305 -27.36 -8.16 12.18
N GLU A 306 -26.37 -8.76 11.51
CA GLU A 306 -25.74 -8.22 10.31
C GLU A 306 -26.77 -7.79 9.25
N GLN A 307 -26.60 -6.55 8.81
CA GLN A 307 -27.25 -6.00 7.64
C GLN A 307 -26.18 -5.45 6.70
N VAL A 308 -25.90 -6.20 5.64
CA VAL A 308 -25.03 -5.75 4.55
C VAL A 308 -25.63 -4.49 3.92
N LEU A 309 -24.86 -3.41 3.89
CA LEU A 309 -25.22 -2.15 3.27
C LEU A 309 -24.73 -2.08 1.83
N MET A 310 -23.44 -2.32 1.62
CA MET A 310 -22.77 -2.22 0.32
C MET A 310 -21.82 -3.40 0.11
N GLU A 311 -21.72 -3.86 -1.14
CA GLU A 311 -20.77 -4.88 -1.58
C GLU A 311 -20.03 -4.35 -2.81
N PHE A 312 -18.70 -4.44 -2.81
CA PHE A 312 -17.84 -3.98 -3.89
C PHE A 312 -17.05 -5.18 -4.41
N GLN A 313 -17.17 -5.46 -5.71
CA GLN A 313 -16.41 -6.54 -6.32
C GLN A 313 -14.96 -6.08 -6.48
N LYS A 314 -13.99 -6.84 -5.95
CA LYS A 314 -12.58 -6.43 -5.92
C LYS A 314 -11.75 -7.31 -6.85
N PRO A 315 -11.21 -6.73 -7.93
CA PRO A 315 -10.45 -7.49 -8.90
C PRO A 315 -9.13 -7.98 -8.30
N GLN A 316 -8.38 -7.12 -7.61
CA GLN A 316 -7.13 -7.46 -6.95
C GLN A 316 -7.29 -7.57 -5.42
N PHE A 317 -6.24 -8.01 -4.73
CA PHE A 317 -6.22 -8.25 -3.28
C PHE A 317 -5.81 -7.02 -2.46
N ASN A 318 -5.59 -5.89 -3.13
CA ASN A 318 -5.08 -4.66 -2.54
C ASN A 318 -5.89 -3.46 -3.02
N HIS A 319 -5.55 -2.31 -2.44
CA HIS A 319 -6.28 -1.04 -2.51
C HIS A 319 -7.67 -1.17 -1.90
N ASP A 320 -7.76 -1.81 -0.74
CA ASP A 320 -9.03 -2.15 -0.09
C ASP A 320 -9.56 -1.00 0.79
N ALA A 321 -8.75 0.05 1.00
CA ALA A 321 -9.03 1.13 1.95
C ALA A 321 -9.37 0.55 3.34
N GLY A 322 -10.48 0.95 3.95
CA GLY A 322 -10.94 0.33 5.20
C GLY A 322 -11.71 1.27 6.09
N PRO A 323 -11.03 2.23 6.75
CA PRO A 323 -11.65 3.10 7.75
C PRO A 323 -12.81 3.91 7.16
N MET A 324 -13.80 4.19 7.99
CA MET A 324 -14.98 4.98 7.64
C MET A 324 -15.16 6.09 8.67
N ALA A 325 -15.89 7.14 8.30
CA ALA A 325 -16.16 8.23 9.23
C ALA A 325 -17.60 8.72 9.12
N PHE A 326 -18.25 9.00 10.26
CA PHE A 326 -19.44 9.84 10.24
C PHE A 326 -19.07 11.30 10.10
N GLY A 327 -19.65 11.96 9.08
CA GLY A 327 -19.54 13.39 8.93
C GLY A 327 -20.37 14.15 9.97
N PRO A 328 -20.08 15.44 10.18
CA PRO A 328 -20.85 16.32 11.07
C PRO A 328 -22.30 16.52 10.62
N ASP A 329 -22.60 16.14 9.37
CA ASP A 329 -23.94 16.11 8.80
C ASP A 329 -24.75 14.84 9.16
N GLY A 330 -24.11 13.85 9.80
CA GLY A 330 -24.72 12.60 10.23
C GLY A 330 -24.74 11.51 9.17
N TYR A 331 -24.04 11.68 8.04
CA TYR A 331 -23.92 10.65 7.01
C TYR A 331 -22.63 9.86 7.14
N LEU A 332 -22.64 8.61 6.65
CA LEU A 332 -21.47 7.75 6.66
C LEU A 332 -20.66 7.99 5.39
N TYR A 333 -19.37 8.29 5.57
CA TYR A 333 -18.39 8.45 4.50
C TYR A 333 -17.55 7.19 4.38
N ILE A 334 -17.44 6.65 3.17
CA ILE A 334 -16.83 5.34 2.88
C ILE A 334 -15.79 5.53 1.77
N PRO A 335 -14.49 5.58 2.11
CA PRO A 335 -13.44 5.54 1.11
C PRO A 335 -13.34 4.14 0.48
N MET A 336 -12.99 4.09 -0.81
CA MET A 336 -12.82 2.85 -1.56
C MET A 336 -11.70 3.02 -2.58
N GLY A 337 -10.70 2.14 -2.54
CA GLY A 337 -9.62 2.17 -3.52
C GLY A 337 -10.06 1.78 -4.93
N ASP A 338 -9.20 2.04 -5.90
CA ASP A 338 -9.44 1.89 -7.34
C ASP A 338 -9.65 0.44 -7.79
N GLY A 339 -9.36 -0.56 -6.95
CA GLY A 339 -9.52 -1.97 -7.29
C GLY A 339 -8.24 -2.77 -7.20
N GLY A 340 -7.09 -2.10 -7.16
CA GLY A 340 -5.79 -2.68 -6.89
C GLY A 340 -4.98 -3.00 -8.14
N GLY A 341 -3.85 -3.68 -7.94
CA GLY A 341 -2.87 -3.91 -9.00
C GLY A 341 -2.04 -2.65 -9.32
N ALA A 342 -0.90 -2.87 -9.96
CA ALA A 342 -0.04 -1.77 -10.40
C ALA A 342 -0.67 -1.02 -11.58
N ASN A 343 -0.44 0.30 -11.63
CA ASN A 343 -0.73 1.18 -12.76
C ASN A 343 -2.21 1.33 -13.18
N ASP A 344 -3.18 0.77 -12.46
CA ASP A 344 -4.63 0.95 -12.74
C ASP A 344 -5.00 0.52 -14.20
N ASP A 345 -4.27 -0.45 -14.77
CA ASP A 345 -4.42 -0.95 -16.16
C ASP A 345 -4.74 -2.46 -16.25
N MET A 346 -4.92 -3.12 -15.11
CA MET A 346 -5.20 -4.55 -15.03
C MET A 346 -6.69 -4.89 -15.22
N GLU A 347 -7.02 -6.18 -15.28
CA GLU A 347 -8.42 -6.63 -15.34
C GLU A 347 -9.24 -6.08 -14.17
N GLY A 348 -10.36 -5.43 -14.47
CA GLY A 348 -11.22 -4.79 -13.47
C GLY A 348 -11.21 -3.27 -13.53
N HIS A 349 -10.23 -2.67 -14.21
CA HIS A 349 -10.20 -1.24 -14.53
C HIS A 349 -10.96 -0.97 -15.83
N VAL A 350 -11.66 0.16 -15.87
CA VAL A 350 -12.58 0.51 -16.95
C VAL A 350 -12.02 1.62 -17.84
N ASP A 351 -12.52 1.71 -19.07
CA ASP A 351 -12.21 2.84 -19.95
C ASP A 351 -12.79 4.13 -19.33
N ASP A 352 -12.03 5.22 -19.34
CA ASP A 352 -12.47 6.53 -18.85
C ASP A 352 -12.32 7.63 -19.91
N TRP A 353 -12.37 8.90 -19.48
CA TRP A 353 -12.30 10.06 -20.37
C TRP A 353 -10.87 10.42 -20.82
N TYR A 354 -9.83 9.94 -20.13
CA TYR A 354 -8.46 10.34 -20.31
C TYR A 354 -7.68 9.35 -21.20
N ASP A 355 -7.69 9.61 -22.51
CA ASP A 355 -6.96 8.83 -23.54
C ASP A 355 -5.43 8.70 -23.30
N GLY A 356 -4.86 9.44 -22.33
CA GLY A 356 -3.43 9.36 -21.99
C GLY A 356 -3.05 8.09 -21.25
N ASN A 357 -4.02 7.47 -20.58
CA ASN A 357 -3.91 6.18 -19.91
C ASN A 357 -4.88 5.18 -20.56
N GLU A 358 -4.73 3.88 -20.30
CA GLU A 358 -5.63 2.84 -20.86
C GLU A 358 -7.02 2.82 -20.16
N GLY A 359 -7.27 3.78 -19.27
CA GLY A 359 -8.42 3.84 -18.39
C GLY A 359 -7.97 3.76 -16.93
N GLY A 360 -8.94 3.57 -16.04
CA GLY A 360 -8.74 3.55 -14.60
C GLY A 360 -10.04 3.71 -13.85
N ASN A 361 -10.11 3.20 -12.63
CA ASN A 361 -11.33 3.34 -11.82
C ASN A 361 -11.40 4.68 -11.08
N GLY A 362 -10.27 5.39 -10.88
CA GLY A 362 -10.25 6.69 -10.21
C GLY A 362 -11.02 7.79 -10.96
N GLN A 363 -11.06 7.72 -12.30
CA GLN A 363 -11.75 8.72 -13.11
C GLN A 363 -13.16 8.31 -13.54
N ASP A 364 -13.53 7.03 -13.50
CA ASP A 364 -14.90 6.61 -13.79
C ASP A 364 -15.83 6.83 -12.59
N VAL A 365 -17.04 7.29 -12.88
CA VAL A 365 -18.10 7.47 -11.88
C VAL A 365 -19.41 6.79 -12.28
N SER A 366 -19.36 5.91 -13.30
CA SER A 366 -20.55 5.46 -14.03
C SER A 366 -20.72 3.94 -14.05
N GLU A 367 -19.63 3.17 -14.08
CA GLU A 367 -19.65 1.72 -14.16
C GLU A 367 -19.52 1.05 -12.79
N ASN A 368 -18.75 1.64 -11.88
CA ASN A 368 -18.53 1.14 -10.53
C ASN A 368 -18.34 2.27 -9.50
N LEU A 369 -18.00 1.93 -8.26
CA LEU A 369 -17.85 2.85 -7.11
C LEU A 369 -16.40 2.89 -6.57
N LEU A 370 -15.44 2.37 -7.31
CA LEU A 370 -14.04 2.29 -6.90
C LEU A 370 -13.36 3.66 -7.09
N GLY A 371 -12.19 3.85 -6.46
CA GLY A 371 -11.39 5.07 -6.55
C GLY A 371 -12.10 6.32 -6.01
N SER A 372 -12.80 6.17 -4.87
CA SER A 372 -13.83 7.12 -4.44
C SER A 372 -13.85 7.38 -2.93
N VAL A 373 -14.53 8.46 -2.57
CA VAL A 373 -15.17 8.63 -1.26
C VAL A 373 -16.67 8.69 -1.49
N LEU A 374 -17.40 7.77 -0.89
CA LEU A 374 -18.86 7.65 -0.99
C LEU A 374 -19.53 8.28 0.23
N ARG A 375 -20.76 8.76 0.09
CA ARG A 375 -21.55 9.32 1.19
C ARG A 375 -22.99 8.81 1.16
N ILE A 376 -23.41 8.12 2.22
CA ILE A 376 -24.72 7.46 2.32
C ILE A 376 -25.50 7.84 3.59
N ASP A 377 -26.82 7.76 3.51
CA ASP A 377 -27.73 7.92 4.65
C ASP A 377 -28.12 6.56 5.23
N VAL A 378 -27.46 6.17 6.32
CA VAL A 378 -27.75 4.91 7.03
C VAL A 378 -29.04 4.96 7.86
N ASP A 379 -29.64 6.12 8.06
CA ASP A 379 -30.88 6.30 8.82
C ASP A 379 -32.15 6.23 7.97
N SER A 380 -31.97 6.16 6.65
CA SER A 380 -33.04 6.05 5.66
C SER A 380 -32.86 4.80 4.82
N GLU A 381 -33.97 4.22 4.35
CA GLU A 381 -33.94 3.15 3.34
C GLU A 381 -34.29 3.73 1.97
N GLY A 382 -33.50 3.37 0.95
CA GLY A 382 -33.80 3.65 -0.45
C GLY A 382 -34.84 2.68 -1.03
N ASP A 383 -35.23 2.89 -2.29
CA ASP A 383 -36.22 2.02 -2.94
C ASP A 383 -35.71 0.57 -3.13
N ASP A 384 -34.43 0.41 -3.46
CA ASP A 384 -33.77 -0.88 -3.74
C ASP A 384 -32.44 -1.04 -2.95
N ARG A 385 -32.17 -0.17 -1.98
CA ARG A 385 -30.95 -0.15 -1.17
C ARG A 385 -31.29 -0.09 0.33
N PRO A 386 -30.53 -0.75 1.20
CA PRO A 386 -30.73 -0.70 2.65
C PRO A 386 -30.33 0.65 3.28
N TYR A 387 -29.85 1.60 2.47
CA TYR A 387 -29.49 2.96 2.84
C TYR A 387 -30.14 3.97 1.88
N GLY A 388 -30.21 5.24 2.29
CA GLY A 388 -30.63 6.37 1.48
C GLY A 388 -29.45 7.07 0.82
N ILE A 389 -29.74 7.85 -0.22
CA ILE A 389 -28.76 8.76 -0.84
C ILE A 389 -29.08 10.18 -0.38
N PRO A 390 -28.12 10.94 0.16
CA PRO A 390 -28.31 12.36 0.44
C PRO A 390 -28.69 13.15 -0.82
N ASP A 391 -29.72 13.99 -0.71
CA ASP A 391 -30.25 14.81 -1.84
C ASP A 391 -29.24 15.86 -2.35
N ASP A 392 -28.13 16.08 -1.64
CA ASP A 392 -27.06 17.02 -1.96
C ASP A 392 -25.74 16.33 -2.36
N ASN A 393 -25.74 15.01 -2.60
CA ASN A 393 -24.59 14.36 -3.23
C ASN A 393 -24.34 14.95 -4.64
N PRO A 394 -23.08 15.21 -5.03
CA PRO A 394 -22.73 15.91 -6.27
C PRO A 394 -23.35 15.31 -7.55
N LEU A 395 -23.43 13.98 -7.61
CA LEU A 395 -23.86 13.25 -8.81
C LEU A 395 -25.31 12.74 -8.73
N VAL A 396 -26.08 13.12 -7.70
CA VAL A 396 -27.43 12.56 -7.43
C VAL A 396 -28.45 12.80 -8.55
N ASP A 397 -28.30 13.90 -9.28
CA ASP A 397 -29.18 14.29 -10.40
C ASP A 397 -28.64 13.84 -11.78
N SER A 398 -27.48 13.17 -11.82
CA SER A 398 -26.88 12.65 -13.05
C SER A 398 -27.56 11.35 -13.47
N ASP A 399 -27.96 11.26 -14.75
CA ASP A 399 -28.42 10.00 -15.35
C ASP A 399 -27.23 9.11 -15.80
N ASP A 400 -26.00 9.66 -15.79
CA ASP A 400 -24.78 9.06 -16.34
C ASP A 400 -23.73 8.75 -15.25
N ALA A 401 -24.07 8.88 -13.97
CA ALA A 401 -23.19 8.58 -12.83
C ALA A 401 -23.93 7.91 -11.68
N LEU A 402 -23.17 7.26 -10.79
CA LEU A 402 -23.71 6.66 -9.58
C LEU A 402 -23.90 7.72 -8.48
N PRO A 403 -25.06 7.75 -7.80
CA PRO A 403 -25.42 8.84 -6.91
C PRO A 403 -24.76 8.76 -5.51
N GLU A 404 -24.05 7.67 -5.20
CA GLU A 404 -23.30 7.46 -3.95
C GLU A 404 -22.03 8.32 -3.84
N TYR A 405 -21.45 8.74 -4.98
CA TYR A 405 -20.21 9.51 -5.00
C TYR A 405 -20.33 10.84 -4.25
N TYR A 406 -19.41 11.06 -3.31
CA TYR A 406 -19.12 12.37 -2.73
C TYR A 406 -17.89 13.00 -3.37
N ALA A 407 -16.86 12.21 -3.64
CA ALA A 407 -15.63 12.58 -4.34
C ALA A 407 -15.03 11.36 -5.05
N TRP A 408 -14.15 11.58 -6.03
CA TRP A 408 -13.49 10.54 -6.82
C TRP A 408 -12.07 10.96 -7.22
N GLY A 409 -11.35 10.09 -7.92
CA GLY A 409 -9.96 10.34 -8.32
C GLY A 409 -8.96 9.92 -7.27
N PHE A 410 -9.25 8.86 -6.52
CA PHE A 410 -8.34 8.28 -5.52
C PHE A 410 -7.77 6.95 -5.97
N ARG A 411 -6.57 6.61 -5.49
CA ARG A 411 -5.91 5.32 -5.75
C ARG A 411 -6.21 4.31 -4.65
N ASN A 412 -5.73 4.57 -3.44
CA ASN A 412 -5.96 3.80 -2.24
C ASN A 412 -6.13 4.74 -1.03
N PRO A 413 -7.33 5.32 -0.85
CA PRO A 413 -7.65 6.26 0.23
C PRO A 413 -7.63 5.53 1.59
N PHE A 414 -6.43 5.37 2.15
CA PHE A 414 -6.10 4.44 3.24
C PHE A 414 -6.57 4.90 4.62
N GLY A 415 -6.87 6.18 4.78
CA GLY A 415 -7.40 6.72 6.03
C GLY A 415 -8.27 7.94 5.80
N ILE A 416 -9.21 8.15 6.72
CA ILE A 416 -10.24 9.17 6.66
C ILE A 416 -10.49 9.73 8.06
N SER A 417 -10.62 11.04 8.19
CA SER A 417 -10.99 11.68 9.45
C SER A 417 -11.66 13.04 9.23
N PHE A 418 -12.48 13.46 10.19
CA PHE A 418 -12.98 14.82 10.25
C PHE A 418 -12.29 15.56 11.40
N ASP A 419 -12.01 16.85 11.22
CA ASP A 419 -11.62 17.73 12.31
C ASP A 419 -12.82 18.47 12.93
N SER A 420 -12.58 19.23 14.01
CA SER A 420 -13.65 20.01 14.65
C SER A 420 -14.16 21.22 13.86
N ASP A 421 -13.50 21.56 12.74
CA ASP A 421 -13.90 22.59 11.79
C ASP A 421 -14.68 22.00 10.59
N ASP A 422 -15.13 20.74 10.70
CA ASP A 422 -15.91 19.99 9.71
C ASP A 422 -15.15 19.70 8.39
N ARG A 423 -13.81 19.75 8.39
CA ARG A 423 -12.98 19.42 7.22
C ARG A 423 -12.72 17.92 7.16
N LEU A 424 -12.90 17.33 5.99
CA LEU A 424 -12.63 15.93 5.73
C LEU A 424 -11.18 15.75 5.25
N PHE A 425 -10.39 14.97 5.95
CA PHE A 425 -9.04 14.58 5.56
C PHE A 425 -9.05 13.15 5.03
N VAL A 426 -8.33 12.93 3.93
CA VAL A 426 -8.10 11.58 3.37
C VAL A 426 -6.65 11.44 2.96
N SER A 427 -5.96 10.45 3.51
CA SER A 427 -4.62 10.04 3.03
C SER A 427 -4.79 9.06 1.88
N ASP A 428 -4.10 9.28 0.76
CA ASP A 428 -4.19 8.42 -0.42
C ASP A 428 -2.80 7.88 -0.78
N ALA A 429 -2.67 6.55 -0.77
CA ALA A 429 -1.39 5.90 -1.03
C ALA A 429 -1.08 5.88 -2.53
N GLY A 430 0.06 6.47 -2.91
CA GLY A 430 0.47 6.62 -4.30
C GLY A 430 1.09 5.36 -4.90
N GLN A 431 1.65 5.51 -6.11
CA GLN A 431 2.11 4.39 -6.93
C GLN A 431 3.61 4.16 -6.78
N ASP A 432 4.43 4.99 -7.42
CA ASP A 432 5.87 4.77 -7.57
C ASP A 432 6.71 5.97 -7.09
N LEU A 433 6.10 7.17 -7.02
CA LEU A 433 6.85 8.41 -6.90
C LEU A 433 6.46 9.23 -5.69
N PHE A 434 5.17 9.34 -5.36
CA PHE A 434 4.69 10.29 -4.36
C PHE A 434 3.60 9.71 -3.48
N GLU A 435 3.60 10.11 -2.22
CA GLU A 435 2.53 9.87 -1.26
C GLU A 435 1.79 11.17 -0.98
N GLU A 436 0.49 11.10 -0.69
CA GLU A 436 -0.33 12.30 -0.52
C GLU A 436 -1.44 12.23 0.55
N ALA A 437 -1.84 13.41 1.03
CA ALA A 437 -3.09 13.58 1.76
C ALA A 437 -3.85 14.81 1.29
N ASN A 438 -5.18 14.73 1.38
CA ASN A 438 -6.14 15.62 0.75
C ASN A 438 -7.12 16.19 1.79
N ILE A 439 -7.56 17.43 1.58
CA ILE A 439 -8.80 17.94 2.19
C ILE A 439 -9.92 17.72 1.18
N VAL A 440 -10.89 16.85 1.53
CA VAL A 440 -11.88 16.36 0.60
C VAL A 440 -13.17 17.17 0.61
N GLU A 441 -13.46 17.81 -0.51
CA GLU A 441 -14.72 18.54 -0.75
C GLU A 441 -15.70 17.78 -1.67
N ALA A 442 -16.99 18.08 -1.51
CA ALA A 442 -18.06 17.52 -2.32
C ALA A 442 -17.88 17.84 -3.81
N GLY A 443 -17.79 16.81 -4.65
CA GLY A 443 -17.60 16.91 -6.09
C GLY A 443 -16.13 17.06 -6.51
N GLY A 444 -15.20 16.97 -5.55
CA GLY A 444 -13.77 16.99 -5.83
C GLY A 444 -13.33 15.77 -6.64
N ASN A 445 -12.42 16.00 -7.58
CA ASN A 445 -11.73 14.99 -8.35
C ASN A 445 -10.23 15.07 -8.02
N TYR A 446 -9.68 14.09 -7.32
CA TYR A 446 -8.29 14.10 -6.79
C TYR A 446 -7.27 13.56 -7.80
N GLY A 447 -7.71 13.37 -9.05
CA GLY A 447 -6.81 13.29 -10.18
C GLY A 447 -6.28 11.91 -10.49
N TRP A 448 -6.33 10.91 -9.60
CA TRP A 448 -5.90 9.56 -9.96
C TRP A 448 -6.79 8.95 -11.07
N ASN A 449 -6.26 8.36 -12.14
CA ASN A 449 -4.84 8.13 -12.46
C ASN A 449 -4.26 9.14 -13.48
N VAL A 450 -4.84 10.33 -13.65
CA VAL A 450 -4.24 11.43 -14.43
C VAL A 450 -3.03 12.02 -13.72
N LYS A 451 -3.10 12.10 -12.38
CA LYS A 451 -2.06 12.62 -11.49
C LYS A 451 -1.68 11.62 -10.38
N GLU A 452 -0.45 11.73 -9.91
CA GLU A 452 0.06 11.14 -8.66
C GLU A 452 0.71 12.29 -7.87
N GLY A 453 0.11 12.71 -6.76
CA GLY A 453 0.44 13.99 -6.15
C GLY A 453 0.06 15.16 -7.07
N THR A 454 0.91 16.17 -7.09
CA THR A 454 0.84 17.34 -7.99
C THR A 454 1.41 17.06 -9.39
N HIS A 455 1.81 15.82 -9.65
CA HIS A 455 2.53 15.40 -10.84
C HIS A 455 1.65 14.58 -11.78
N CYS A 456 1.91 14.65 -13.08
CA CYS A 456 1.26 13.78 -14.03
C CYS A 456 1.62 12.32 -13.77
N PHE A 457 0.71 11.41 -14.11
CA PHE A 457 0.92 9.98 -14.06
C PHE A 457 0.89 9.36 -15.47
N SER A 458 1.50 8.18 -15.62
CA SER A 458 1.43 7.39 -16.84
C SER A 458 1.43 5.90 -16.54
N THR A 459 0.40 5.20 -17.01
CA THR A 459 0.34 3.73 -16.90
C THR A 459 1.48 3.04 -17.65
N GLU A 460 1.91 3.59 -18.80
CA GLU A 460 3.02 3.05 -19.61
C GLU A 460 4.40 3.31 -18.99
N SER A 461 4.56 4.35 -18.16
CA SER A 461 5.86 4.79 -17.63
C SER A 461 5.71 5.47 -16.26
N PRO A 462 5.30 4.73 -15.22
CA PRO A 462 4.93 5.30 -13.91
C PRO A 462 6.11 6.01 -13.23
N GLY A 463 7.33 5.47 -13.31
CA GLY A 463 8.54 6.13 -12.80
C GLY A 463 9.08 7.30 -13.66
N GLN A 464 8.53 7.55 -14.84
CA GLN A 464 8.95 8.64 -15.75
C GLN A 464 7.73 9.25 -16.47
N PRO A 465 6.82 9.91 -15.74
CA PRO A 465 5.60 10.43 -16.33
C PRO A 465 5.86 11.59 -17.31
N PRO A 466 4.88 11.90 -18.19
CA PRO A 466 4.98 13.06 -19.08
C PRO A 466 5.05 14.38 -18.29
N GLU A 467 5.65 15.41 -18.91
CA GLU A 467 5.74 16.75 -18.31
C GLU A 467 4.36 17.43 -18.18
N ASP A 468 3.41 17.11 -19.06
CA ASP A 468 2.10 17.77 -19.15
C ASP A 468 0.97 16.72 -19.17
N CYS A 469 -0.09 17.00 -18.40
CA CYS A 469 -1.36 16.30 -18.35
C CYS A 469 -2.49 17.33 -18.13
N PRO A 470 -3.77 16.95 -18.27
CA PRO A 470 -4.89 17.86 -17.98
C PRO A 470 -4.97 18.22 -16.49
N ASP A 471 -5.25 19.50 -16.20
CA ASP A 471 -5.55 20.00 -14.84
C ASP A 471 -7.05 20.11 -14.56
N SER A 472 -7.88 19.62 -15.47
CA SER A 472 -9.34 19.65 -15.31
C SER A 472 -9.97 18.49 -16.05
N ALA A 473 -11.08 18.00 -15.51
CA ALA A 473 -11.91 17.02 -16.18
C ALA A 473 -12.60 17.63 -17.42
N PRO A 474 -13.21 16.81 -18.29
CA PRO A 474 -13.99 17.30 -19.42
C PRO A 474 -15.19 18.15 -19.00
N ASP A 475 -15.53 19.20 -19.77
CA ASP A 475 -16.79 19.95 -19.63
C ASP A 475 -17.94 19.22 -20.34
N GLU A 476 -18.20 17.96 -19.91
CA GLU A 476 -19.30 17.13 -20.37
C GLU A 476 -19.72 16.07 -19.34
N SER A 477 -21.04 15.81 -19.26
CA SER A 477 -21.65 14.83 -18.36
C SER A 477 -20.90 13.48 -18.39
N PRO A 478 -20.62 12.86 -17.23
CA PRO A 478 -21.06 13.27 -15.89
C PRO A 478 -20.24 14.39 -15.23
N TYR A 479 -19.16 14.84 -15.86
CA TYR A 479 -18.28 15.91 -15.37
C TYR A 479 -18.76 17.30 -15.81
N ASP A 480 -18.20 18.36 -15.23
CA ASP A 480 -18.58 19.74 -15.51
C ASP A 480 -17.39 20.68 -15.74
N GLY A 481 -16.24 20.10 -16.09
CA GLY A 481 -15.01 20.84 -16.36
C GLY A 481 -14.29 21.30 -15.09
N GLN A 482 -14.57 20.65 -13.95
CA GLN A 482 -13.96 20.94 -12.67
C GLN A 482 -12.44 20.70 -12.69
N GLU A 483 -11.72 21.53 -11.94
CA GLU A 483 -10.28 21.39 -11.75
C GLU A 483 -9.98 20.10 -10.96
N LEU A 484 -8.91 19.41 -11.35
CA LEU A 484 -8.36 18.33 -10.54
C LEU A 484 -7.80 18.96 -9.27
N GLN A 485 -8.15 18.41 -8.12
CA GLN A 485 -7.75 18.90 -6.82
C GLN A 485 -6.36 18.37 -6.49
N ASP A 486 -5.46 19.26 -6.13
CA ASP A 486 -4.11 18.91 -5.70
C ASP A 486 -4.09 18.65 -4.17
N PRO A 487 -3.15 17.83 -3.67
CA PRO A 487 -3.11 17.48 -2.27
C PRO A 487 -2.63 18.62 -1.37
N ILE A 488 -2.91 18.49 -0.07
CA ILE A 488 -2.36 19.39 0.96
C ILE A 488 -0.99 18.92 1.45
N VAL A 489 -0.72 17.62 1.38
CA VAL A 489 0.54 16.98 1.79
C VAL A 489 1.03 16.16 0.62
N GLU A 490 2.31 16.29 0.27
CA GLU A 490 2.97 15.47 -0.73
C GLU A 490 4.43 15.23 -0.32
N TYR A 491 4.89 13.99 -0.37
CA TYR A 491 6.30 13.67 -0.22
C TYR A 491 6.72 12.54 -1.18
N PRO A 492 7.96 12.59 -1.70
CA PRO A 492 8.40 11.59 -2.65
C PRO A 492 8.76 10.29 -1.94
N HIS A 493 8.80 9.18 -2.67
CA HIS A 493 9.40 7.93 -2.18
C HIS A 493 10.91 8.06 -2.03
N VAL A 494 11.56 8.81 -2.93
CA VAL A 494 13.00 9.02 -2.96
C VAL A 494 13.35 10.51 -3.10
N TYR A 495 14.24 11.00 -2.24
CA TYR A 495 14.78 12.37 -2.32
C TYR A 495 16.31 12.35 -2.30
N GLY A 496 16.92 12.68 -3.44
CA GLY A 496 18.36 12.44 -3.64
C GLY A 496 18.62 10.93 -3.63
N ASP A 497 19.47 10.48 -2.72
CA ASP A 497 19.78 9.05 -2.53
C ASP A 497 19.06 8.45 -1.31
N GLN A 498 18.13 9.20 -0.70
CA GLN A 498 17.44 8.79 0.52
C GLN A 498 16.04 8.27 0.20
N VAL A 499 15.70 7.10 0.75
CA VAL A 499 14.30 6.66 0.88
C VAL A 499 13.63 7.57 1.91
N VAL A 500 12.47 8.13 1.54
CA VAL A 500 11.73 9.10 2.35
C VAL A 500 10.45 8.48 2.90
N GLY A 501 9.65 7.86 2.05
CA GLY A 501 8.50 7.08 2.49
C GLY A 501 8.09 6.05 1.45
N ILE A 502 7.14 5.22 1.83
CA ILE A 502 6.73 4.02 1.09
C ILE A 502 5.22 3.98 0.92
N THR A 503 4.49 4.34 1.97
CA THR A 503 3.03 4.29 1.99
C THR A 503 2.55 5.21 3.10
N ILE A 504 1.83 6.27 2.76
CA ILE A 504 1.19 7.15 3.74
C ILE A 504 0.07 6.41 4.46
N ILE A 505 -0.03 6.64 5.76
CA ILE A 505 -1.02 6.02 6.64
C ILE A 505 -1.78 7.10 7.39
N GLY A 506 -3.06 7.22 7.04
CA GLY A 506 -4.13 7.87 7.80
C GLY A 506 -3.79 9.22 8.43
N GLY A 507 -4.49 9.52 9.52
CA GLY A 507 -4.17 10.66 10.37
C GLY A 507 -5.38 11.41 10.91
N HIS A 508 -5.13 12.27 11.90
CA HIS A 508 -6.12 13.12 12.56
C HIS A 508 -5.52 14.48 12.90
N VAL A 509 -6.33 15.53 12.90
CA VAL A 509 -5.90 16.83 13.43
C VAL A 509 -5.78 16.75 14.94
N TYR A 510 -4.64 17.12 15.50
CA TYR A 510 -4.43 17.08 16.95
C TYR A 510 -5.15 18.24 17.65
N GLU A 511 -6.11 17.90 18.52
CA GLU A 511 -6.99 18.88 19.18
C GLU A 511 -7.02 18.73 20.72
N ALA A 512 -6.28 17.78 21.28
CA ALA A 512 -6.25 17.53 22.73
C ALA A 512 -5.66 18.67 23.57
N GLY A 513 -4.73 19.47 23.03
CA GLY A 513 -4.17 20.64 23.71
C GLY A 513 -3.08 20.37 24.75
N ASP A 514 -2.74 19.10 25.03
CA ASP A 514 -1.72 18.74 26.02
C ASP A 514 -0.29 18.90 25.48
N ILE A 515 -0.11 18.79 24.16
CA ILE A 515 1.13 19.08 23.43
C ILE A 515 0.91 20.31 22.56
N GLY A 516 1.08 21.50 23.13
CA GLY A 516 0.69 22.75 22.46
C GLY A 516 1.41 23.06 21.14
N GLU A 517 2.55 22.43 20.87
CA GLU A 517 3.24 22.49 19.57
C GLU A 517 2.55 21.71 18.45
N LEU A 518 1.63 20.78 18.77
CA LEU A 518 0.86 20.00 17.80
C LEU A 518 -0.55 20.53 17.55
N ASP A 519 -1.04 21.48 18.35
CA ASP A 519 -2.41 21.99 18.23
C ASP A 519 -2.74 22.44 16.80
N GLY A 520 -3.75 21.80 16.20
CA GLY A 520 -4.23 22.09 14.84
C GLY A 520 -3.36 21.52 13.71
N LYS A 521 -2.30 20.75 14.02
CA LYS A 521 -1.53 20.02 13.01
C LYS A 521 -2.22 18.71 12.65
N TYR A 522 -2.14 18.33 11.38
CA TYR A 522 -2.55 16.99 10.93
C TYR A 522 -1.45 15.99 11.27
N ILE A 523 -1.75 15.01 12.12
CA ILE A 523 -0.82 13.97 12.57
C ILE A 523 -1.10 12.70 11.79
N PHE A 524 -0.09 12.17 11.11
CA PHE A 524 -0.18 11.01 10.23
C PHE A 524 1.14 10.22 10.28
N GLY A 525 1.30 9.21 9.43
CA GLY A 525 2.54 8.48 9.38
C GLY A 525 2.83 7.84 8.04
N ASP A 526 3.98 7.20 7.98
CA ASP A 526 4.38 6.32 6.89
C ASP A 526 4.57 4.91 7.48
N TRP A 527 4.08 3.89 6.75
CA TRP A 527 4.00 2.51 7.23
C TRP A 527 5.34 2.00 7.77
N THR A 528 6.41 2.18 6.98
CA THR A 528 7.78 1.86 7.35
C THR A 528 8.78 2.61 6.47
N SER A 529 9.89 3.04 7.06
CA SER A 529 11.03 3.60 6.33
C SER A 529 11.96 2.53 5.74
N ASP A 530 11.71 1.24 6.01
CA ASP A 530 12.50 0.14 5.47
C ASP A 530 12.04 -0.22 4.04
N PRO A 531 12.85 0.03 3.00
CA PRO A 531 12.46 -0.28 1.62
C PRO A 531 12.19 -1.77 1.37
N ALA A 532 12.79 -2.66 2.19
CA ALA A 532 12.52 -4.09 2.13
C ALA A 532 11.15 -4.47 2.71
N ARG A 533 10.50 -3.57 3.45
CA ARG A 533 9.20 -3.76 4.13
C ARG A 533 9.20 -4.88 5.17
N GLU A 534 10.39 -5.23 5.70
CA GLU A 534 10.56 -6.30 6.67
C GLU A 534 10.68 -5.76 8.10
N SER A 535 11.20 -4.56 8.26
CA SER A 535 11.50 -3.96 9.56
C SER A 535 10.39 -3.03 10.04
N PRO A 536 9.98 -3.11 11.32
CA PRO A 536 9.04 -2.18 11.94
C PRO A 536 9.70 -0.82 12.20
N ALA A 537 9.86 -0.02 11.15
CA ALA A 537 10.57 1.26 11.17
C ALA A 537 9.66 2.42 10.72
N GLY A 538 8.44 2.47 11.28
CA GLY A 538 7.45 3.47 10.95
C GLY A 538 7.88 4.91 11.28
N THR A 539 7.28 5.85 10.57
CA THR A 539 7.56 7.29 10.72
C THR A 539 6.29 7.99 11.16
N LEU A 540 6.37 8.81 12.21
CA LEU A 540 5.26 9.66 12.66
C LEU A 540 5.51 11.09 12.20
N LEU A 541 4.52 11.69 11.55
CA LEU A 541 4.63 12.97 10.86
C LEU A 541 3.57 13.95 11.37
N ALA A 542 3.87 15.24 11.29
CA ALA A 542 2.91 16.31 11.53
C ALA A 542 3.00 17.34 10.40
N ALA A 543 1.86 17.68 9.81
CA ALA A 543 1.72 18.69 8.78
C ALA A 543 1.04 19.95 9.32
N SER A 544 1.54 21.12 8.92
CA SER A 544 1.00 22.43 9.29
C SER A 544 0.62 23.21 8.05
N GLU A 545 -0.57 23.81 8.07
CA GLU A 545 -1.01 24.71 7.02
C GLU A 545 0.00 25.87 6.84
N PRO A 546 0.29 26.29 5.60
CA PRO A 546 1.22 27.39 5.35
C PRO A 546 0.81 28.68 6.08
N ASP A 547 1.80 29.41 6.60
CA ASP A 547 1.55 30.73 7.18
C ASP A 547 1.00 31.69 6.10
N ASP A 548 -0.30 31.97 6.13
CA ASP A 548 -1.03 32.93 5.28
C ASP A 548 -0.47 34.36 5.25
N GLY A 549 0.66 34.67 5.88
CA GLY A 549 1.20 36.03 5.98
C GLY A 549 0.22 37.03 6.64
N ALA A 550 -0.92 36.58 7.15
CA ALA A 550 -1.92 37.34 7.85
C ALA A 550 -1.49 37.46 9.31
N GLY A 551 -0.38 38.18 9.50
CA GLY A 551 0.27 38.29 10.80
C GLY A 551 -0.69 38.65 11.92
N ASP A 552 -0.40 38.04 13.08
CA ASP A 552 -0.64 38.53 14.43
C ASP A 552 -0.94 40.04 14.44
N THR A 553 -2.23 40.34 14.41
CA THR A 553 -2.72 41.55 15.04
C THR A 553 -3.56 41.10 16.21
N GLY A 554 -2.89 40.79 17.32
CA GLY A 554 -3.47 40.73 18.64
C GLY A 554 -4.53 41.82 18.82
N ALA A 555 -5.78 41.39 18.75
CA ALA A 555 -6.95 42.18 19.02
C ALA A 555 -7.91 41.29 19.79
N GLU A 556 -7.76 41.33 21.12
CA GLU A 556 -8.82 40.92 22.03
C GLU A 556 -10.14 41.55 21.58
N ALA A 557 -11.06 40.72 21.10
CA ALA A 557 -12.42 41.12 20.76
C ALA A 557 -13.41 40.38 21.67
N ASN A 558 -13.42 40.88 22.91
CA ASN A 558 -14.52 40.85 23.86
C ASN A 558 -15.92 40.73 23.23
N GLU A 559 -16.67 39.76 23.74
CA GLU A 559 -18.10 39.52 23.48
C GLU A 559 -18.94 40.80 23.30
N THR A 560 -19.81 40.83 22.29
CA THR A 560 -21.24 41.15 22.49
C THR A 560 -22.10 40.84 21.26
N ALA A 561 -23.18 40.11 21.53
CA ALA A 561 -24.28 39.80 20.63
C ALA A 561 -24.95 41.00 19.93
N ALA A 562 -25.49 40.77 18.72
CA ALA A 562 -26.91 41.01 18.38
C ALA A 562 -27.24 40.74 16.90
N ASN A 563 -28.01 39.67 16.67
CA ASN A 563 -29.27 39.57 15.93
C ASN A 563 -29.71 40.66 14.91
N GLU A 564 -30.29 40.14 13.82
CA GLU A 564 -31.38 40.66 12.96
C GLU A 564 -31.08 41.10 11.51
N THR A 565 -31.65 40.29 10.60
CA THR A 565 -32.45 40.64 9.39
C THR A 565 -31.73 41.07 8.12
N GLY A 566 -31.94 40.27 7.06
CA GLY A 566 -31.33 40.45 5.75
C GLY A 566 -32.02 41.45 4.82
N ASN A 567 -31.54 41.46 3.58
CA ASN A 567 -32.33 41.82 2.41
C ASN A 567 -31.57 41.44 1.13
N VAL A 568 -32.27 40.74 0.25
CA VAL A 568 -31.91 40.52 -1.15
C VAL A 568 -31.95 41.86 -1.91
N SER A 569 -31.05 42.06 -2.88
CA SER A 569 -31.28 43.00 -3.97
C SER A 569 -30.57 42.56 -5.25
N GLU A 570 -31.36 42.05 -6.18
CA GLU A 570 -31.08 42.13 -7.62
C GLU A 570 -30.96 43.61 -8.05
N ASN A 571 -30.13 43.91 -9.06
CA ASN A 571 -30.58 44.33 -10.40
C ASN A 571 -29.61 45.29 -11.13
N ALA A 572 -29.59 45.11 -12.45
CA ALA A 572 -29.28 46.04 -13.56
C ALA A 572 -27.80 46.16 -14.00
N THR A 573 -27.36 45.53 -15.10
CA THR A 573 -27.59 45.86 -16.55
C THR A 573 -27.14 47.26 -16.98
N GLU A 574 -26.18 47.37 -17.91
CA GLU A 574 -26.39 47.74 -19.34
C GLU A 574 -25.07 48.14 -20.04
N ASP A 575 -24.84 47.48 -21.18
CA ASP A 575 -24.41 48.01 -22.50
C ASP A 575 -23.13 48.84 -22.66
N THR A 576 -22.24 48.37 -23.55
CA THR A 576 -22.22 48.76 -24.99
C THR A 576 -21.29 47.79 -25.76
N GLN A 577 -21.76 47.01 -26.74
CA GLN A 577 -21.86 47.34 -28.19
C GLN A 577 -20.49 47.64 -28.85
N ASP A 578 -20.09 47.15 -30.03
CA ASP A 578 -20.67 46.23 -31.01
C ASP A 578 -19.64 46.15 -32.17
N GLU A 579 -19.65 45.03 -32.91
CA GLU A 579 -19.37 44.84 -34.35
C GLU A 579 -18.23 43.87 -34.79
N PRO A 580 -18.46 43.12 -35.88
CA PRO A 580 -17.88 41.80 -36.14
C PRO A 580 -17.07 41.72 -37.46
N ILE A 581 -16.38 40.60 -37.72
CA ILE A 581 -16.00 40.18 -39.07
C ILE A 581 -16.19 38.65 -39.23
N GLU A 582 -17.09 38.29 -40.14
CA GLU A 582 -17.30 36.94 -40.69
C GLU A 582 -16.17 36.54 -41.65
N GLY A 583 -15.97 35.22 -41.83
CA GLY A 583 -15.75 34.69 -43.19
C GLY A 583 -14.82 33.48 -43.37
N GLU A 584 -15.45 32.30 -43.47
CA GLU A 584 -15.28 31.26 -44.50
C GLU A 584 -13.98 30.39 -44.56
N ASP A 585 -14.24 29.09 -44.39
CA ASP A 585 -13.85 27.92 -45.21
C ASP A 585 -12.38 27.70 -45.62
N ASN A 586 -11.80 26.57 -45.19
CA ASN A 586 -11.21 25.60 -46.14
C ASN A 586 -10.93 24.21 -45.50
N GLU A 587 -11.48 23.16 -46.10
CA GLU A 587 -11.02 21.77 -45.97
C GLU A 587 -9.67 21.56 -46.69
N SER A 588 -8.79 20.69 -46.17
CA SER A 588 -8.25 19.52 -46.91
C SER A 588 -7.17 18.74 -46.15
N ASP A 589 -7.40 17.42 -46.05
CA ASP A 589 -6.49 16.26 -46.09
C ASP A 589 -4.97 16.49 -46.26
N GLY A 590 -4.15 15.70 -45.53
CA GLY A 590 -2.72 15.60 -45.81
C GLY A 590 -1.87 14.66 -44.95
N ASN A 591 -2.14 13.36 -45.03
CA ASN A 591 -1.31 12.19 -44.64
C ASN A 591 0.24 12.36 -44.63
N ALA A 592 0.84 11.94 -43.50
CA ALA A 592 2.12 11.25 -43.25
C ALA A 592 3.39 11.56 -44.06
N THR A 593 4.51 11.79 -43.36
CA THR A 593 5.79 11.06 -43.57
C THR A 593 6.73 11.18 -42.36
N ASN A 594 7.14 10.02 -41.86
CA ASN A 594 8.32 9.75 -41.04
C ASN A 594 9.61 10.04 -41.84
N GLU A 595 10.60 10.74 -41.27
CA GLU A 595 12.03 10.50 -41.50
C GLU A 595 12.87 10.91 -40.27
N THR A 596 13.65 9.93 -39.82
CA THR A 596 14.65 9.89 -38.76
C THR A 596 15.90 10.71 -39.09
N ALA A 597 16.51 11.36 -38.10
CA ALA A 597 17.93 11.25 -37.72
C ALA A 597 18.50 12.53 -37.06
N GLY A 598 19.13 12.34 -35.90
CA GLY A 598 20.36 13.05 -35.56
C GLY A 598 20.35 13.79 -34.24
N ASP A 599 20.48 13.05 -33.13
CA ASP A 599 21.68 13.05 -32.28
C ASP A 599 22.38 14.41 -32.09
N GLU A 600 22.13 15.04 -30.93
CA GLU A 600 23.07 15.80 -30.08
C GLU A 600 22.26 16.71 -29.13
N ALA A 601 21.98 16.22 -27.91
CA ALA A 601 21.89 17.01 -26.66
C ALA A 601 21.56 16.09 -25.46
N MET A 602 22.50 15.23 -25.08
CA MET A 602 22.60 14.75 -23.69
C MET A 602 23.66 15.62 -23.02
N ALA A 603 23.20 16.52 -22.17
CA ALA A 603 23.93 17.19 -21.10
C ALA A 603 22.97 18.17 -20.43
N ASP A 604 22.83 18.05 -19.11
CA ASP A 604 22.18 19.01 -18.19
C ASP A 604 20.70 18.71 -17.85
N ALA A 605 20.46 17.61 -17.12
CA ALA A 605 19.26 17.42 -16.29
C ALA A 605 19.57 17.66 -14.79
N GLY A 606 20.62 18.41 -14.49
CA GLY A 606 20.95 18.86 -13.14
C GLY A 606 20.34 20.23 -12.86
N ALA A 607 19.22 20.26 -12.12
CA ALA A 607 18.66 21.44 -11.47
C ALA A 607 18.36 22.67 -12.37
N ALA A 608 17.15 22.71 -12.95
CA ALA A 608 16.23 23.86 -12.93
C ALA A 608 15.15 23.73 -14.01
N GLY A 609 13.90 23.52 -13.59
CA GLY A 609 12.75 23.56 -14.47
C GLY A 609 11.42 23.31 -13.78
N GLN A 610 11.24 23.76 -12.53
CA GLN A 610 9.92 23.83 -11.92
C GLN A 610 9.11 24.94 -12.60
N ASP A 611 8.34 24.57 -13.61
CA ASP A 611 6.99 25.12 -13.74
C ASP A 611 6.07 24.12 -13.02
N GLN A 612 6.14 24.17 -11.68
CA GLN A 612 5.27 23.46 -10.74
C GLN A 612 3.82 23.87 -11.02
N VAL A 613 2.92 22.91 -11.25
CA VAL A 613 1.49 23.21 -11.36
C VAL A 613 0.89 23.55 -9.99
N VAL A 614 1.54 23.18 -8.89
CA VAL A 614 1.34 23.76 -7.54
C VAL A 614 2.67 24.13 -6.89
N PRO A 615 2.90 25.41 -6.53
CA PRO A 615 4.09 25.79 -5.77
C PRO A 615 4.18 25.03 -4.45
N ARG A 616 5.38 24.55 -4.06
CA ARG A 616 5.59 23.94 -2.72
C ARG A 616 5.16 24.84 -1.55
N ASP A 617 5.08 26.15 -1.77
CA ASP A 617 4.58 27.12 -0.79
C ASP A 617 3.05 27.00 -0.53
N GLU A 618 2.31 26.21 -1.33
CA GLU A 618 0.88 25.91 -1.16
C GLU A 618 0.64 24.56 -0.45
N LEU A 619 1.62 23.66 -0.47
CA LEU A 619 1.61 22.42 0.33
C LEU A 619 1.91 22.71 1.80
N TRP A 620 1.36 21.90 2.68
CA TRP A 620 1.58 21.98 4.13
C TRP A 620 3.02 21.60 4.48
N ASP A 621 3.58 22.34 5.44
CA ASP A 621 4.92 22.07 5.95
C ASP A 621 4.89 20.82 6.84
N MET A 622 5.75 19.84 6.55
CA MET A 622 5.84 18.59 7.30
C MET A 622 7.07 18.53 8.20
N GLU A 623 6.89 17.94 9.38
CA GLU A 623 7.96 17.60 10.31
C GLU A 623 7.84 16.15 10.80
N GLU A 624 8.98 15.52 11.06
CA GLU A 624 9.04 14.18 11.65
C GLU A 624 9.01 14.29 13.17
N LEU A 625 7.99 13.72 13.79
CA LEU A 625 7.82 13.69 15.24
C LEU A 625 8.93 12.85 15.87
N GLN A 626 9.50 13.35 16.96
CA GLN A 626 10.62 12.70 17.64
C GLN A 626 10.11 11.96 18.87
N VAL A 627 10.17 10.63 18.86
CA VAL A 627 9.64 9.80 19.95
C VAL A 627 10.63 9.76 21.13
N ALA A 628 10.25 10.40 22.23
CA ALA A 628 11.00 10.38 23.46
C ALA A 628 11.10 8.95 24.01
N GLY A 629 12.30 8.56 24.45
CA GLY A 629 12.54 7.25 25.05
C GLY A 629 13.07 6.18 24.10
N THR A 630 13.22 6.47 22.81
CA THR A 630 13.92 5.62 21.82
C THR A 630 15.34 6.12 21.56
N GLU A 631 16.20 5.29 20.94
CA GLU A 631 17.64 5.60 20.83
C GLU A 631 17.92 6.86 19.99
N ASP A 632 17.14 7.08 18.92
CA ASP A 632 17.36 8.16 17.96
C ASP A 632 16.07 8.95 17.63
N GLY A 633 15.03 8.84 18.46
CA GLY A 633 13.73 9.49 18.20
C GLY A 633 12.80 8.71 17.27
N SER A 634 13.22 7.52 16.82
CA SER A 634 12.47 6.65 15.92
C SER A 634 11.25 5.98 16.57
N PHE A 635 10.30 5.54 15.75
CA PHE A 635 9.14 4.74 16.15
C PHE A 635 9.33 3.27 15.70
N PRO A 636 9.65 2.33 16.61
CA PRO A 636 10.09 0.98 16.25
C PRO A 636 8.92 0.00 16.04
N TYR A 637 7.88 0.43 15.32
CA TYR A 637 6.70 -0.33 14.93
C TYR A 637 6.34 -0.01 13.49
N PHE A 638 5.64 -0.91 12.80
CA PHE A 638 4.90 -0.54 11.60
C PHE A 638 3.72 0.35 11.99
N VAL A 639 3.51 1.47 11.31
CA VAL A 639 2.34 2.33 11.51
C VAL A 639 1.18 1.75 10.70
N ARG A 640 0.08 1.40 11.34
CA ARG A 640 -1.03 0.68 10.70
C ARG A 640 -2.24 1.58 10.43
N GLN A 641 -2.60 2.42 11.41
CA GLN A 641 -3.67 3.40 11.30
C GLN A 641 -3.58 4.41 12.45
N PHE A 642 -4.38 5.49 12.38
CA PHE A 642 -4.59 6.41 13.49
C PHE A 642 -6.06 6.43 13.95
N GLY A 643 -6.27 6.58 15.25
CA GLY A 643 -7.58 6.82 15.85
C GLY A 643 -7.60 8.13 16.64
N GLN A 644 -8.80 8.64 16.92
CA GLN A 644 -8.99 9.80 17.78
C GLN A 644 -10.15 9.59 18.75
N ASP A 645 -10.05 10.13 19.97
CA ASP A 645 -11.17 10.17 20.91
C ASP A 645 -11.90 11.54 20.91
N GLY A 646 -13.06 11.60 21.57
CA GLY A 646 -13.85 12.83 21.64
C GLY A 646 -13.21 13.99 22.43
N ASP A 647 -12.03 13.80 23.04
CA ASP A 647 -11.23 14.87 23.65
C ASP A 647 -10.12 15.35 22.71
N GLY A 648 -10.00 14.78 21.50
CA GLY A 648 -8.99 15.12 20.50
C GLY A 648 -7.65 14.42 20.69
N ASN A 649 -7.57 13.39 21.56
CA ASN A 649 -6.35 12.61 21.74
C ASN A 649 -6.13 11.71 20.53
N VAL A 650 -4.91 11.72 19.98
CA VAL A 650 -4.55 10.91 18.82
C VAL A 650 -3.87 9.62 19.28
N TYR A 651 -4.28 8.52 18.67
CA TYR A 651 -3.78 7.17 18.90
C TYR A 651 -3.13 6.62 17.63
N VAL A 652 -2.05 5.87 17.80
CA VAL A 652 -1.36 5.12 16.74
C VAL A 652 -1.68 3.65 16.93
N LEU A 653 -2.27 3.05 15.90
CA LEU A 653 -2.43 1.60 15.75
C LEU A 653 -1.18 1.09 15.06
N ALA A 654 -0.58 0.03 15.60
CA ALA A 654 0.74 -0.40 15.16
C ALA A 654 0.93 -1.90 15.39
N ASN A 655 1.92 -2.49 14.72
CA ASN A 655 2.36 -3.87 15.00
C ASN A 655 3.87 -4.05 14.78
N GLN A 656 4.42 -5.14 15.30
CA GLN A 656 5.87 -5.42 15.25
C GLN A 656 6.29 -6.30 14.08
N GLU A 657 5.34 -6.97 13.42
CA GLU A 657 5.55 -7.78 12.23
C GLU A 657 4.74 -7.18 11.07
N GLY A 658 5.26 -7.21 9.84
CA GLY A 658 4.55 -6.62 8.69
C GLY A 658 3.32 -7.42 8.26
N VAL A 659 3.14 -8.62 8.81
CA VAL A 659 2.11 -9.60 8.44
C VAL A 659 1.09 -9.76 9.58
N PRO A 660 -0.18 -10.13 9.31
CA PRO A 660 -1.20 -10.32 10.33
C PRO A 660 -1.06 -11.69 11.04
N GLU A 661 0.09 -11.91 11.68
CA GLU A 661 0.34 -13.09 12.51
C GLU A 661 0.81 -12.72 13.93
N GLY A 662 0.54 -13.63 14.87
CA GLY A 662 0.97 -13.49 16.26
C GLY A 662 0.23 -12.42 17.06
N ASP A 663 0.73 -12.13 18.26
CA ASP A 663 0.16 -11.13 19.17
C ASP A 663 1.03 -9.86 19.14
N THR A 664 1.26 -9.29 17.94
CA THR A 664 2.25 -8.22 17.71
C THR A 664 1.65 -6.81 17.64
N GLY A 665 0.32 -6.73 17.61
CA GLY A 665 -0.48 -5.52 17.49
C GLY A 665 -0.66 -4.76 18.79
N ALA A 666 -0.67 -3.43 18.68
CA ALA A 666 -0.74 -2.49 19.78
C ALA A 666 -1.53 -1.22 19.44
N VAL A 667 -2.09 -0.60 20.47
CA VAL A 667 -2.69 0.74 20.44
C VAL A 667 -1.93 1.63 21.40
N MET A 668 -1.40 2.75 20.89
CA MET A 668 -0.58 3.69 21.64
C MET A 668 -1.16 5.10 21.55
N GLN A 669 -1.20 5.85 22.65
CA GLN A 669 -1.61 7.25 22.65
C GLN A 669 -0.40 8.17 22.47
N ILE A 670 -0.53 9.22 21.67
CA ILE A 670 0.45 10.32 21.61
C ILE A 670 0.24 11.23 22.83
N VAL A 671 1.30 11.37 23.65
CA VAL A 671 1.27 12.06 24.94
C VAL A 671 2.46 13.01 25.08
N PRO A 672 2.49 13.91 26.08
CA PRO A 672 3.68 14.71 26.37
C PRO A 672 4.94 13.83 26.56
N PRO A 673 6.14 14.32 26.17
CA PRO A 673 7.36 13.51 26.15
C PRO A 673 7.81 12.97 27.52
N ASP A 674 7.39 13.58 28.62
CA ASP A 674 7.66 13.07 29.98
C ASP A 674 6.64 12.04 30.49
N GLU A 675 5.59 11.76 29.72
CA GLU A 675 4.53 10.79 30.03
C GLU A 675 4.62 9.52 29.18
N GLY A 676 5.43 9.51 28.12
CA GLY A 676 5.64 8.36 27.24
C GLY A 676 6.39 7.19 27.88
N ASP A 677 6.14 5.99 27.33
CA ASP A 677 6.84 4.76 27.67
C ASP A 677 8.19 4.65 26.94
N SER A 678 9.08 3.80 27.45
CA SER A 678 10.31 3.46 26.73
C SER A 678 10.02 2.34 25.74
N LEU A 679 10.06 2.64 24.44
CA LEU A 679 9.96 1.64 23.39
C LEU A 679 11.33 1.06 23.05
N SER A 680 11.36 -0.22 22.73
CA SER A 680 12.54 -0.91 22.20
C SER A 680 12.14 -1.74 21.00
N ALA A 681 12.97 -1.74 19.96
CA ALA A 681 12.81 -2.65 18.84
C ALA A 681 12.73 -4.11 19.34
N PRO A 682 11.95 -4.98 18.67
CA PRO A 682 11.92 -6.41 18.98
C PRO A 682 13.35 -6.97 18.99
N GLU A 683 13.70 -7.82 19.96
CA GLU A 683 14.95 -8.59 19.89
C GLU A 683 14.80 -9.58 18.74
N GLY A 684 15.33 -9.26 17.56
CA GLY A 684 15.24 -10.14 16.39
C GLY A 684 15.77 -11.53 16.70
N ASP A 685 14.89 -12.53 16.63
CA ASP A 685 15.30 -13.93 16.64
C ASP A 685 16.00 -14.20 15.29
N ALA A 686 17.32 -14.07 15.29
CA ALA A 686 18.13 -14.53 14.17
C ALA A 686 17.73 -15.98 13.84
N PRO A 687 17.47 -16.32 12.56
CA PRO A 687 17.04 -17.66 12.20
C PRO A 687 18.09 -18.65 12.72
N GLU A 688 17.66 -19.63 13.52
CA GLU A 688 18.56 -20.68 14.01
C GLU A 688 19.12 -21.44 12.80
N GLY A 689 20.29 -21.00 12.34
CA GLY A 689 21.06 -21.67 11.32
C GLY A 689 21.22 -23.13 11.75
N GLN A 690 20.90 -24.04 10.84
CA GLN A 690 21.23 -25.47 10.95
C GLN A 690 22.75 -25.66 10.92
N GLY A 691 23.43 -25.19 11.96
CA GLY A 691 24.81 -25.44 12.29
C GLY A 691 24.90 -26.80 12.96
N GLY A 692 24.97 -27.85 12.14
CA GLY A 692 25.42 -29.14 12.61
C GLY A 692 26.85 -29.04 13.12
N ASP A 693 27.03 -29.02 14.44
CA ASP A 693 28.29 -29.45 15.04
C ASP A 693 28.03 -30.22 16.33
N GLY A 694 28.18 -31.54 16.23
CA GLY A 694 28.16 -32.41 17.38
C GLY A 694 29.49 -32.32 18.13
N ASN A 695 29.44 -32.01 19.43
CA ASN A 695 30.18 -32.80 20.42
C ASN A 695 29.74 -32.48 21.87
N GLU A 696 29.17 -33.50 22.51
CA GLU A 696 29.30 -33.87 23.93
C GLU A 696 29.24 -32.80 25.02
N THR A 697 28.23 -32.89 25.90
CA THR A 697 28.39 -33.58 27.20
C THR A 697 27.05 -33.76 27.92
N ASP A 698 26.54 -35.00 27.91
CA ASP A 698 25.53 -35.48 28.85
C ASP A 698 26.18 -35.73 30.21
N GLU A 699 25.70 -35.07 31.27
CA GLU A 699 25.66 -35.67 32.60
C GLU A 699 24.31 -35.36 33.29
N ASN A 700 23.51 -36.44 33.41
CA ASN A 700 22.86 -36.89 34.64
C ASN A 700 21.36 -36.59 34.83
N ALA A 701 20.52 -37.49 34.31
CA ALA A 701 19.25 -37.84 34.95
C ALA A 701 19.05 -39.37 34.92
N THR A 702 19.12 -39.98 36.09
CA THR A 702 18.94 -41.42 36.33
C THR A 702 17.47 -41.83 36.41
N GLU A 703 17.19 -42.97 35.76
CA GLU A 703 16.29 -44.07 36.17
C GLU A 703 14.81 -43.76 36.50
N ASP A 704 13.89 -44.23 35.65
CA ASP A 704 13.17 -45.50 35.89
C ASP A 704 12.08 -45.74 34.82
N THR A 705 12.18 -46.84 34.06
CA THR A 705 11.17 -47.92 33.94
C THR A 705 11.48 -48.83 32.74
N GLN A 706 11.63 -50.12 33.03
CA GLN A 706 11.91 -51.20 32.07
C GLN A 706 10.63 -51.98 31.69
N ASP A 707 10.54 -52.25 30.39
CA ASP A 707 10.26 -53.52 29.71
C ASP A 707 8.88 -54.23 29.76
N GLU A 708 8.19 -54.14 28.60
CA GLU A 708 7.85 -55.24 27.64
C GLU A 708 6.81 -56.35 28.02
N PRO A 709 6.31 -57.17 27.06
CA PRO A 709 5.59 -56.88 25.81
C PRO A 709 4.34 -57.82 25.66
N ILE A 710 3.64 -57.86 24.51
CA ILE A 710 3.04 -59.10 23.91
C ILE A 710 2.44 -58.83 22.50
N GLU A 711 2.73 -59.79 21.61
CA GLU A 711 2.39 -59.94 20.20
C GLU A 711 0.93 -60.38 19.89
N GLY A 712 0.48 -60.18 18.64
CA GLY A 712 0.10 -61.31 17.78
C GLY A 712 -1.39 -61.54 17.42
N GLU A 713 -1.71 -61.23 16.15
CA GLU A 713 -2.56 -61.95 15.16
C GLU A 713 -3.99 -62.46 15.51
N GLY A 714 -4.94 -62.26 14.58
CA GLY A 714 -6.09 -63.18 14.48
C GLY A 714 -7.35 -62.69 13.76
N ASN A 715 -7.41 -62.97 12.47
CA ASN A 715 -8.55 -62.92 11.53
C ASN A 715 -9.83 -63.65 12.02
N GLU A 716 -11.03 -63.17 11.66
CA GLU A 716 -12.11 -63.90 10.94
C GLU A 716 -13.54 -63.37 11.10
N SER A 717 -14.34 -63.71 10.09
CA SER A 717 -15.58 -63.14 9.58
C SER A 717 -16.90 -63.68 10.15
N ALA A 718 -17.96 -62.89 9.90
CA ALA A 718 -19.31 -63.29 9.46
C ALA A 718 -20.31 -63.96 10.44
N GLY A 719 -21.57 -63.50 10.38
CA GLY A 719 -22.72 -64.33 10.71
C GLY A 719 -23.96 -63.65 11.31
N ASN A 720 -24.72 -62.95 10.47
CA ASN A 720 -26.19 -62.93 10.33
C ASN A 720 -27.10 -63.50 11.45
N GLU A 721 -28.14 -62.73 11.85
CA GLU A 721 -29.58 -63.10 11.95
C GLU A 721 -30.35 -61.96 12.69
N SER A 722 -31.18 -61.15 12.02
CA SER A 722 -32.61 -61.36 11.67
C SER A 722 -33.63 -61.11 12.80
N ALA A 723 -34.40 -60.02 12.65
CA ALA A 723 -35.89 -59.93 12.66
C ALA A 723 -36.50 -58.86 13.59
N GLY A 724 -37.41 -58.03 13.04
CA GLY A 724 -38.44 -57.37 13.88
C GLY A 724 -39.11 -56.06 13.43
N ASP A 725 -39.48 -55.92 12.15
CA ASP A 725 -40.72 -55.33 11.59
C ASP A 725 -41.55 -54.21 12.31
N GLY A 726 -41.95 -53.19 11.51
CA GLY A 726 -43.17 -52.35 11.69
C GLY A 726 -42.94 -50.82 11.74
N ASN A 727 -42.87 -50.06 10.64
CA ASN A 727 -43.98 -49.47 9.82
C ASN A 727 -44.86 -48.49 10.63
N ALA A 728 -45.15 -47.23 10.31
CA ALA A 728 -45.45 -46.46 9.08
C ALA A 728 -45.55 -44.96 9.49
N THR A 729 -44.99 -43.95 8.80
CA THR A 729 -45.54 -43.14 7.66
C THR A 729 -46.92 -42.53 7.94
N ASP A 730 -47.37 -41.37 7.45
CA ASP A 730 -47.02 -40.25 6.55
C ASP A 730 -48.04 -39.13 6.97
N GLU A 731 -48.01 -37.85 6.59
CA GLU A 731 -47.72 -37.16 5.32
C GLU A 731 -47.21 -35.74 5.60
#